data_AF-A0A5M3WK14-F1
#
_entry.id   AF-A0A5M3WK14-F1
#
_cell.length_a   1.000
_cell.length_b   1.000
_cell.length_c   1.000
_cell.angle_alpha   90.00
_cell.angle_beta   90.00
_cell.angle_gamma   90.00
#
_symmetry.space_group_name_H-M   'P 1'
#
loop_
_entity.id
_entity.type
_entity.pdbx_description
1 polymer ?
#
loop_
_entity_poly.entity_id
_entity_poly.type
_entity_poly.pdbx_seq_one_letter_code
_entity_poly.pdbx_strand_id
1 'polypeptide(L)'
;MTPQDPREAVAALAASARPYLLGVRHHSPALGVVLPALLESADAEVVCVELPADFQPWLAYLADPGTHAPVALAGARGDGGLAFYPFADFSPELVAIRWAWKRGIDVICCDLPLSDAGWHTPGTVPDGGAGESSRGVSFADALAASGTGRDGDDMWDRAVEVLAPGCDPEAVRRAALGVGWALRRDAEAAGGVPAMDLAREAHMRQVVTAAAAGGRRVAAVIGAFHAAALTPSGAPSPDSAAFPPPASRPPVTSLVPYAFDLLDSRSGYPAGIRDPRWQQAVFAAGGDPGKVRDGAARAITDLCRELRSAGHTAGTGEAVETLRLACDLARLRGLPAPGRGELLEAVTTVLGQGEPLGRGRALARALDTVFVGTERGRTAPGTPRSGLGPAAESDLAALRLPCPGNPEPREVRLEPLRSDLDARREVVLQRLHVCGVNYGEPVEVIGTGDGAALTTRWRLAWTPAVPALLDLAGVRGVTLAQAADGTLRETYRRESADGGPTCALILSGLRAAADCDLPGLVTDRLADAAVTLPATATLAELLEALDLLDALRRQHLPGTTPESRERATELSGALLDAAVRALPGLAGSDRPEDAVALVALAFRVGEERLGLRMDDALAMLAGTASPLVQGAALAARVLLDLDRPSSLGDRAAGWVDAATGPDGRLRLDRLLTGVLTAAGPLLQSAPAALDPLMDRVDGLTDKEFLDRLPALRGGFDTLDPAGRTRLLEVVSERLGDRPDLALGAPPSLLALWTAADAAGLDSLRTLRLPIPALFDAPEPTVSAPPTDASGRAAAGNDAPRRLRPADRWRLLLGRESERLPAGARSYARALDELYGAGRGEGSNDFGAAPGDGGGREAPFPTAREWSQELEALFGTRVREEVLARAVDAGRTDVLAELDPASVRPSVELLASVLSLVGGLPEQQVAKLRPLVRRLVDELTRELATRLRPTLTGLATPRPTRRPGGRLDLPRTLRANLSLARRLDDGRLVVMPERPVFSTRSRQQADWRLILVVDVSGSMEASVVWSALTAAVLAGVPALSTHFLAFSTQVIDLTHRVSDPLSLLLEVRVGGGTHIATGLAQARRLVTVPSRTLVVVVSDFEEGYPIGGLLGEVRALITSGVHVLGCAALDDSGVPRYSIPVAQQLVAAGMPVAALSPLALARWVGDRLRGEHR
;
A
#
# COMPACT_ATOMS: atom_id res chain seq x y z
N MET A 1 -56.21 -0.71 23.42
CA MET A 1 -56.83 -0.32 22.12
C MET A 1 -57.43 -1.57 21.52
N THR A 2 -58.69 -1.53 21.08
CA THR A 2 -59.29 -2.61 20.27
C THR A 2 -58.43 -2.81 19.01
N PRO A 3 -58.15 -4.07 18.60
CA PRO A 3 -57.40 -4.31 17.38
C PRO A 3 -58.19 -3.77 16.19
N GLN A 4 -57.68 -2.72 15.56
CA GLN A 4 -58.21 -2.18 14.32
C GLN A 4 -58.00 -3.22 13.22
N ASP A 5 -59.05 -3.58 12.47
CA ASP A 5 -58.91 -4.48 11.31
C ASP A 5 -57.96 -3.83 10.29
N PRO A 6 -56.85 -4.49 9.90
CA PRO A 6 -55.92 -3.98 8.89
C PRO A 6 -56.62 -3.59 7.58
N ARG A 7 -57.66 -4.33 7.15
CA ARG A 7 -58.38 -4.05 5.90
C ARG A 7 -59.16 -2.74 5.99
N GLU A 8 -59.80 -2.49 7.12
CA GLU A 8 -60.52 -1.24 7.37
C GLU A 8 -59.55 -0.06 7.48
N ALA A 9 -58.39 -0.25 8.11
CA ALA A 9 -57.36 0.78 8.20
C ALA A 9 -56.84 1.20 6.81
N VAL A 10 -56.48 0.23 5.96
CA VAL A 10 -56.02 0.51 4.60
C VAL A 10 -57.12 1.11 3.74
N ALA A 11 -58.37 0.65 3.88
CA ALA A 11 -59.51 1.23 3.19
C ALA A 11 -59.72 2.71 3.59
N ALA A 12 -59.54 3.05 4.86
CA ALA A 12 -59.63 4.43 5.34
C ALA A 12 -58.50 5.31 4.76
N LEU A 13 -57.26 4.79 4.68
CA LEU A 13 -56.14 5.50 4.04
C LEU A 13 -56.42 5.72 2.54
N ALA A 14 -56.88 4.69 1.83
CA ALA A 14 -57.18 4.78 0.40
C ALA A 14 -58.36 5.73 0.10
N ALA A 15 -59.31 5.85 1.03
CA ALA A 15 -60.45 6.77 0.95
C ALA A 15 -60.07 8.25 1.21
N SER A 16 -58.86 8.53 1.69
CA SER A 16 -58.39 9.92 1.86
C SER A 16 -58.28 10.62 0.50
N ALA A 17 -59.10 11.64 0.29
CA ALA A 17 -59.10 12.49 -0.91
C ALA A 17 -58.55 13.90 -0.65
N ARG A 18 -58.37 14.30 0.62
CA ARG A 18 -57.90 15.63 1.03
C ARG A 18 -56.96 15.51 2.25
N PRO A 19 -55.66 15.26 2.05
CA PRO A 19 -54.97 15.07 0.76
C PRO A 19 -55.27 13.70 0.13
N TYR A 20 -55.09 13.60 -1.19
CA TYR A 20 -55.05 12.31 -1.89
C TYR A 20 -53.69 11.65 -1.62
N LEU A 21 -53.70 10.56 -0.85
CA LEU A 21 -52.47 9.92 -0.35
C LEU A 21 -51.87 8.96 -1.37
N LEU A 22 -50.60 9.17 -1.68
CA LEU A 22 -49.76 8.30 -2.50
C LEU A 22 -48.55 7.89 -1.66
N GLY A 23 -48.69 6.76 -0.96
CA GLY A 23 -47.61 6.16 -0.17
C GLY A 23 -46.60 5.50 -1.10
N VAL A 24 -45.36 5.98 -1.10
CA VAL A 24 -44.31 5.51 -2.02
C VAL A 24 -43.07 4.99 -1.29
N ARG A 25 -42.24 4.29 -2.04
CA ARG A 25 -40.82 4.08 -1.73
C ARG A 25 -40.02 4.86 -2.77
N HIS A 26 -38.95 5.51 -2.32
CA HIS A 26 -38.07 6.38 -3.13
C HIS A 26 -37.63 5.78 -4.48
N HIS A 27 -37.52 4.45 -4.54
CA HIS A 27 -37.32 3.69 -5.76
C HIS A 27 -38.37 2.59 -5.87
N SER A 28 -39.33 2.77 -6.80
CA SER A 28 -40.42 1.81 -7.03
C SER A 28 -40.88 1.84 -8.48
N PRO A 29 -40.40 0.92 -9.33
CA PRO A 29 -40.89 0.74 -10.70
C PRO A 29 -42.40 0.58 -10.79
N ALA A 30 -43.00 -0.23 -9.90
CA ALA A 30 -44.44 -0.44 -9.88
C ALA A 30 -45.21 0.87 -9.68
N LEU A 31 -44.86 1.64 -8.63
CA LEU A 31 -45.52 2.91 -8.38
C LEU A 31 -45.22 3.94 -9.45
N GLY A 32 -43.97 4.03 -9.92
CA GLY A 32 -43.59 4.94 -11.01
C GLY A 32 -44.45 4.75 -12.27
N VAL A 33 -44.82 3.50 -12.61
CA VAL A 33 -45.69 3.21 -13.76
C VAL A 33 -47.13 3.69 -13.53
N VAL A 34 -47.69 3.46 -12.35
CA VAL A 34 -49.12 3.75 -12.09
C VAL A 34 -49.38 5.18 -11.61
N LEU A 35 -48.37 5.88 -11.09
CA LEU A 35 -48.51 7.21 -10.49
C LEU A 35 -49.15 8.24 -11.40
N PRO A 36 -48.79 8.35 -12.70
CA PRO A 36 -49.43 9.31 -13.61
C PRO A 36 -50.94 9.11 -13.74
N ALA A 37 -51.40 7.85 -13.76
CA ALA A 37 -52.83 7.52 -13.85
C ALA A 37 -53.55 7.84 -12.54
N LEU A 38 -52.91 7.59 -11.40
CA LEU A 38 -53.44 7.92 -10.08
C LEU A 38 -53.59 9.44 -9.89
N LEU A 39 -52.56 10.21 -10.26
CA LEU A 39 -52.58 11.67 -10.19
C LEU A 39 -53.65 12.28 -11.11
N GLU A 40 -53.84 11.72 -12.31
CA GLU A 40 -54.91 12.11 -13.23
C GLU A 40 -56.30 11.79 -12.64
N SER A 41 -56.47 10.59 -12.07
CA SER A 41 -57.74 10.17 -11.47
C SER A 41 -58.14 10.99 -10.23
N ALA A 42 -57.15 11.52 -9.51
CA ALA A 42 -57.34 12.41 -8.37
C ALA A 42 -57.64 13.86 -8.78
N ASP A 43 -57.44 14.20 -10.05
CA ASP A 43 -57.53 15.56 -10.61
C ASP A 43 -56.74 16.55 -9.73
N ALA A 44 -55.46 16.21 -9.52
CA ALA A 44 -54.55 16.94 -8.63
C ALA A 44 -54.18 18.32 -9.22
N GLU A 45 -54.32 19.36 -8.39
CA GLU A 45 -53.98 20.76 -8.71
C GLU A 45 -52.68 21.23 -8.02
N VAL A 46 -52.20 20.44 -7.05
CA VAL A 46 -50.91 20.57 -6.37
C VAL A 46 -50.39 19.18 -6.07
N VAL A 47 -49.09 18.97 -6.26
CA VAL A 47 -48.39 17.77 -5.82
C VAL A 47 -47.40 18.13 -4.72
N CYS A 48 -47.60 17.61 -3.51
CA CYS A 48 -46.62 17.68 -2.44
C CYS A 48 -45.71 16.45 -2.52
N VAL A 49 -44.39 16.65 -2.54
CA VAL A 49 -43.39 15.58 -2.65
C VAL A 49 -42.49 15.61 -1.41
N GLU A 50 -42.19 14.44 -0.85
CA GLU A 50 -41.24 14.26 0.26
C GLU A 50 -39.80 14.58 -0.17
N LEU A 51 -39.48 15.86 -0.19
CA LEU A 51 -38.14 16.40 -0.36
C LEU A 51 -37.95 17.59 0.57
N PRO A 52 -36.75 17.80 1.13
CA PRO A 52 -36.44 19.00 1.89
C PRO A 52 -36.78 20.28 1.13
N ALA A 53 -37.31 21.28 1.84
CA ALA A 53 -37.69 22.57 1.26
C ALA A 53 -36.56 23.27 0.50
N ASP A 54 -35.30 23.07 0.91
CA ASP A 54 -34.11 23.64 0.25
C ASP A 54 -33.91 23.16 -1.19
N PHE A 55 -34.56 22.05 -1.58
CA PHE A 55 -34.50 21.55 -2.95
C PHE A 55 -35.55 22.14 -3.89
N GLN A 56 -36.48 22.96 -3.40
CA GLN A 56 -37.52 23.60 -4.21
C GLN A 56 -36.97 24.29 -5.47
N PRO A 57 -35.85 25.04 -5.45
CA PRO A 57 -35.32 25.69 -6.65
C PRO A 57 -34.80 24.72 -7.72
N TRP A 58 -34.48 23.48 -7.33
CA TRP A 58 -33.93 22.47 -8.24
C TRP A 58 -35.02 21.71 -9.02
N LEU A 59 -36.27 21.76 -8.57
CA LEU A 59 -37.37 20.98 -9.17
C LEU A 59 -37.58 21.30 -10.66
N ALA A 60 -37.39 22.56 -11.07
CA ALA A 60 -37.51 22.96 -12.47
C ALA A 60 -36.46 22.27 -13.37
N TYR A 61 -35.22 22.14 -12.90
CA TYR A 61 -34.13 21.47 -13.62
C TYR A 61 -34.24 19.95 -13.56
N LEU A 62 -34.73 19.43 -12.43
CA LEU A 62 -35.00 18.00 -12.25
C LEU A 62 -36.15 17.51 -13.16
N ALA A 63 -37.16 18.37 -13.38
CA ALA A 63 -38.29 18.10 -14.27
C ALA A 63 -37.95 18.24 -15.76
N ASP A 64 -36.87 18.96 -16.11
CA ASP A 64 -36.50 19.27 -17.49
C ASP A 64 -36.28 17.98 -18.31
N PRO A 65 -36.89 17.85 -19.51
CA PRO A 65 -36.70 16.68 -20.37
C PRO A 65 -35.25 16.41 -20.80
N GLY A 66 -34.38 17.42 -20.77
CA GLY A 66 -32.94 17.30 -21.01
C GLY A 66 -32.16 16.71 -19.84
N THR A 67 -32.77 16.61 -18.65
CA THR A 67 -32.23 15.91 -17.48
C THR A 67 -32.59 14.43 -17.55
N HIS A 68 -31.59 13.58 -17.76
CA HIS A 68 -31.72 12.13 -17.84
C HIS A 68 -31.25 11.50 -16.53
N ALA A 69 -32.09 10.70 -15.88
CA ALA A 69 -31.73 9.98 -14.66
C ALA A 69 -30.79 8.79 -15.00
N PRO A 70 -29.93 8.32 -14.06
CA PRO A 70 -29.90 8.67 -12.66
C PRO A 70 -29.21 10.02 -12.35
N VAL A 71 -29.86 10.86 -11.56
CA VAL A 71 -29.31 12.16 -11.07
C VAL A 71 -29.58 12.26 -9.57
N ALA A 72 -28.79 13.03 -8.82
CA ALA A 72 -29.01 13.18 -7.39
C ALA A 72 -29.12 14.64 -6.98
N LEU A 73 -30.06 14.91 -6.08
CA LEU A 73 -30.02 16.12 -5.27
C LEU A 73 -29.12 15.86 -4.06
N ALA A 74 -28.11 16.69 -3.90
CA ALA A 74 -27.15 16.61 -2.81
C ALA A 74 -27.28 17.86 -1.94
N GLY A 75 -27.23 17.72 -0.62
CA GLY A 75 -27.33 18.83 0.33
C GLY A 75 -26.45 18.63 1.55
N ALA A 76 -25.70 19.65 1.95
CA ALA A 76 -24.94 19.65 3.20
C ALA A 76 -25.82 20.10 4.37
N ARG A 77 -25.93 19.28 5.40
CA ARG A 77 -26.56 19.62 6.68
C ARG A 77 -25.63 20.50 7.53
N GLY A 78 -26.19 21.16 8.54
CA GLY A 78 -25.47 22.13 9.38
C GLY A 78 -24.27 21.56 10.17
N ASP A 79 -24.20 20.24 10.33
CA ASP A 79 -23.11 19.49 10.97
C ASP A 79 -22.04 18.97 9.98
N GLY A 80 -22.19 19.26 8.68
CA GLY A 80 -21.32 18.73 7.62
C GLY A 80 -21.78 17.39 7.03
N GLY A 81 -22.86 16.79 7.55
CA GLY A 81 -23.45 15.56 7.02
C GLY A 81 -24.02 15.76 5.62
N LEU A 82 -23.68 14.86 4.69
CA LEU A 82 -24.17 14.92 3.31
C LEU A 82 -25.45 14.11 3.16
N ALA A 83 -26.52 14.74 2.70
CA ALA A 83 -27.76 14.07 2.34
C ALA A 83 -27.85 13.97 0.82
N PHE A 84 -27.89 12.73 0.31
CA PHE A 84 -28.14 12.44 -1.11
C PHE A 84 -29.53 11.88 -1.31
N TYR A 85 -30.22 12.45 -2.30
CA TYR A 85 -31.52 12.02 -2.79
C TYR A 85 -31.33 11.69 -4.29
N PRO A 86 -30.81 10.49 -4.61
CA PRO A 86 -30.65 10.05 -5.99
C PRO A 86 -32.01 9.70 -6.57
N PHE A 87 -32.26 10.02 -7.83
CA PHE A 87 -33.48 9.69 -8.54
C PHE A 87 -33.14 8.83 -9.75
N ALA A 88 -33.95 7.80 -9.98
CA ALA A 88 -34.00 7.07 -11.24
C ALA A 88 -35.30 7.43 -11.99
N ASP A 89 -35.44 7.04 -13.26
CA ASP A 89 -36.70 7.28 -13.99
C ASP A 89 -37.90 6.60 -13.32
N PHE A 90 -37.64 5.54 -12.55
CA PHE A 90 -38.61 4.80 -11.75
C PHE A 90 -38.76 5.30 -10.30
N SER A 91 -38.17 6.44 -9.93
CA SER A 91 -38.47 7.10 -8.65
C SER A 91 -39.85 7.78 -8.73
N PRO A 92 -40.85 7.37 -7.93
CA PRO A 92 -42.20 7.93 -7.99
C PRO A 92 -42.22 9.45 -7.82
N GLU A 93 -41.36 10.00 -6.98
CA GLU A 93 -41.16 11.43 -6.75
C GLU A 93 -40.77 12.15 -8.06
N LEU A 94 -39.78 11.61 -8.79
CA LEU A 94 -39.36 12.18 -10.08
C LEU A 94 -40.46 12.05 -11.14
N VAL A 95 -41.18 10.93 -11.16
CA VAL A 95 -42.33 10.72 -12.05
C VAL A 95 -43.41 11.78 -11.77
N ALA A 96 -43.73 12.03 -10.50
CA ALA A 96 -44.71 13.03 -10.09
C ALA A 96 -44.28 14.44 -10.52
N ILE A 97 -43.02 14.80 -10.27
CA ILE A 97 -42.42 16.08 -10.67
C ILE A 97 -42.53 16.28 -12.18
N ARG A 98 -42.13 15.28 -12.98
CA ARG A 98 -42.20 15.35 -14.45
C ARG A 98 -43.64 15.35 -14.98
N TRP A 99 -44.56 14.65 -14.33
CA TRP A 99 -45.99 14.65 -14.69
C TRP A 99 -46.62 16.02 -14.45
N ALA A 100 -46.36 16.62 -13.28
CA ALA A 100 -46.88 17.92 -12.88
C ALA A 100 -46.33 19.05 -13.77
N TRP A 101 -45.02 19.03 -14.05
CA TRP A 101 -44.37 19.99 -14.94
C TRP A 101 -44.98 20.00 -16.35
N LYS A 102 -45.24 18.81 -16.93
CA LYS A 102 -45.90 18.68 -18.26
C LYS A 102 -47.32 19.27 -18.31
N ARG A 103 -47.99 19.39 -17.15
CA ARG A 103 -49.37 19.88 -17.02
C ARG A 103 -49.46 21.30 -16.44
N GLY A 104 -48.34 21.91 -16.09
CA GLY A 104 -48.32 23.22 -15.42
C GLY A 104 -48.91 23.18 -14.00
N ILE A 105 -48.81 22.04 -13.32
CA ILE A 105 -49.28 21.84 -11.95
C ILE A 105 -48.13 22.16 -10.98
N ASP A 106 -48.44 22.83 -9.88
CA ASP A 106 -47.45 23.20 -8.86
C ASP A 106 -46.94 21.96 -8.11
N VAL A 107 -45.63 21.92 -7.90
CA VAL A 107 -44.97 20.91 -7.05
C VAL A 107 -44.35 21.60 -5.84
N ILE A 108 -44.60 21.09 -4.64
CA ILE A 108 -44.12 21.64 -3.37
C ILE A 108 -43.33 20.58 -2.61
N CYS A 109 -42.07 20.87 -2.29
CA CYS A 109 -41.27 20.12 -1.33
C CYS A 109 -41.91 20.22 0.06
N CYS A 110 -42.35 19.10 0.65
CA CYS A 110 -43.09 19.10 1.91
C CYS A 110 -42.34 18.50 3.11
N ASP A 111 -41.07 18.14 2.97
CA ASP A 111 -40.25 17.62 4.08
C ASP A 111 -39.43 18.73 4.76
N LEU A 112 -38.87 18.44 5.94
CA LEU A 112 -38.09 19.39 6.74
C LEU A 112 -36.94 20.02 5.95
N PRO A 113 -36.67 21.33 6.13
CA PRO A 113 -35.44 21.96 5.63
C PRO A 113 -34.19 21.26 6.16
N LEU A 114 -33.12 21.19 5.36
CA LEU A 114 -31.84 20.55 5.69
C LEU A 114 -31.15 21.18 6.91
N SER A 115 -31.44 22.43 7.21
CA SER A 115 -30.92 23.15 8.38
C SER A 115 -31.77 22.98 9.64
N ASP A 116 -32.88 22.25 9.58
CA ASP A 116 -33.81 22.11 10.70
C ASP A 116 -33.23 21.22 11.82
N ALA A 117 -33.38 21.63 13.07
CA ALA A 117 -32.91 20.87 14.22
C ALA A 117 -33.66 19.54 14.42
N GLY A 118 -34.84 19.37 13.79
CA GLY A 118 -35.60 18.13 13.78
C GLY A 118 -34.81 16.93 13.25
N TRP A 119 -33.83 17.16 12.37
CA TRP A 119 -32.89 16.12 11.91
C TRP A 119 -31.93 15.63 13.01
N HIS A 120 -31.80 16.37 14.12
CA HIS A 120 -30.85 16.12 15.20
C HIS A 120 -31.50 15.72 16.53
N THR A 121 -32.82 15.51 16.57
CA THR A 121 -33.50 15.10 17.81
C THR A 121 -32.99 13.72 18.22
N PRO A 122 -32.22 13.58 19.32
CA PRO A 122 -31.70 12.28 19.70
C PRO A 122 -32.88 11.41 20.12
N GLY A 123 -33.27 10.48 19.27
CA GLY A 123 -34.05 9.35 19.73
C GLY A 123 -33.18 8.61 20.74
N THR A 124 -33.68 8.38 21.95
CA THR A 124 -33.17 7.31 22.80
C THR A 124 -33.33 6.02 22.00
N VAL A 125 -32.29 5.64 21.25
CA VAL A 125 -32.17 4.30 20.70
C VAL A 125 -32.07 3.39 21.92
N PRO A 126 -33.02 2.45 22.15
CA PRO A 126 -32.80 1.42 23.15
C PRO A 126 -31.55 0.67 22.71
N ASP A 127 -30.54 0.70 23.57
CA ASP A 127 -29.27 0.02 23.41
C ASP A 127 -29.51 -1.41 22.90
N GLY A 128 -28.93 -1.72 21.74
CA GLY A 128 -29.04 -3.00 21.05
C GLY A 128 -28.24 -4.09 21.75
N GLY A 129 -28.49 -4.28 23.05
CA GLY A 129 -28.15 -5.51 23.74
C GLY A 129 -29.03 -6.63 23.21
N ALA A 130 -28.41 -7.62 22.57
CA ALA A 130 -29.00 -8.92 22.30
C ALA A 130 -29.45 -9.56 23.62
N GLY A 131 -30.67 -9.23 24.04
CA GLY A 131 -31.43 -9.88 25.08
C GLY A 131 -32.66 -10.48 24.43
N GLU A 132 -32.61 -11.79 24.18
CA GLU A 132 -33.77 -12.61 23.85
C GLU A 132 -34.88 -12.36 24.90
N SER A 133 -35.81 -11.47 24.56
CA SER A 133 -37.11 -11.37 25.21
C SER A 133 -38.15 -11.51 24.13
N SER A 134 -39.09 -12.43 24.36
CA SER A 134 -40.12 -12.89 23.45
C SER A 134 -40.93 -11.73 22.84
N ARG A 135 -40.50 -11.21 21.70
CA ARG A 135 -41.30 -10.30 20.87
C ARG A 135 -42.21 -11.18 20.01
N GLY A 136 -43.52 -10.92 20.07
CA GLY A 136 -44.48 -11.56 19.17
C GLY A 136 -44.15 -11.26 17.71
N VAL A 137 -44.64 -12.09 16.79
CA VAL A 137 -44.49 -11.90 15.33
C VAL A 137 -45.02 -10.51 14.96
N SER A 138 -44.16 -9.66 14.37
CA SER A 138 -44.58 -8.31 13.92
C SER A 138 -45.51 -8.39 12.71
N PHE A 139 -46.23 -7.32 12.39
CA PHE A 139 -47.06 -7.29 11.19
C PHE A 139 -46.22 -7.41 9.91
N ALA A 140 -45.04 -6.80 9.89
CA ALA A 140 -44.07 -6.93 8.81
C ALA A 140 -43.59 -8.39 8.66
N ASP A 141 -43.29 -9.09 9.76
CA ASP A 141 -42.88 -10.50 9.73
C ASP A 141 -44.02 -11.39 9.19
N ALA A 142 -45.26 -11.15 9.65
CA ALA A 142 -46.42 -11.88 9.18
C ALA A 142 -46.70 -11.64 7.68
N LEU A 143 -46.55 -10.39 7.21
CA LEU A 143 -46.73 -10.04 5.80
C LEU A 143 -45.62 -10.64 4.93
N ALA A 144 -44.35 -10.58 5.37
CA ALA A 144 -43.23 -11.21 4.69
C ALA A 144 -43.37 -12.74 4.63
N ALA A 145 -43.81 -13.37 5.72
CA ALA A 145 -44.07 -14.81 5.80
C ALA A 145 -45.24 -15.27 4.92
N SER A 146 -46.22 -14.39 4.63
CA SER A 146 -47.30 -14.69 3.68
C SER A 146 -46.82 -14.76 2.22
N GLY A 147 -45.61 -14.25 1.95
CA GLY A 147 -44.88 -14.44 0.69
C GLY A 147 -44.08 -15.75 0.68
N THR A 148 -42.98 -15.79 -0.08
CA THR A 148 -42.13 -16.99 -0.20
C THR A 148 -41.30 -17.30 1.05
N GLY A 149 -41.31 -16.43 2.06
CA GLY A 149 -40.63 -16.65 3.35
C GLY A 149 -39.10 -16.82 3.25
N ARG A 150 -38.43 -16.10 2.35
CA ARG A 150 -36.97 -16.19 2.18
C ARG A 150 -36.25 -15.24 3.13
N ASP A 151 -35.16 -15.72 3.72
CA ASP A 151 -34.22 -14.87 4.44
C ASP A 151 -33.62 -13.83 3.49
N GLY A 152 -33.84 -12.54 3.80
CA GLY A 152 -33.27 -11.41 3.06
C GLY A 152 -34.07 -10.89 1.85
N ASP A 153 -35.27 -11.41 1.59
CA ASP A 153 -36.18 -10.80 0.62
C ASP A 153 -36.85 -9.55 1.21
N ASP A 154 -36.93 -8.49 0.41
CA ASP A 154 -37.55 -7.23 0.80
C ASP A 154 -39.08 -7.35 0.76
N MET A 155 -39.74 -7.07 1.90
CA MET A 155 -41.21 -7.09 2.02
C MET A 155 -41.88 -6.20 0.96
N TRP A 156 -41.30 -5.04 0.64
CA TRP A 156 -41.85 -4.13 -0.36
C TRP A 156 -41.86 -4.76 -1.76
N ASP A 157 -40.77 -5.45 -2.12
CA ASP A 157 -40.63 -6.13 -3.41
C ASP A 157 -41.72 -7.20 -3.57
N ARG A 158 -42.00 -7.96 -2.50
CA ARG A 158 -42.99 -9.06 -2.52
C ARG A 158 -44.44 -8.62 -2.43
N ALA A 159 -44.73 -7.56 -1.68
CA ALA A 159 -46.10 -7.08 -1.50
C ALA A 159 -46.55 -6.10 -2.59
N VAL A 160 -45.62 -5.40 -3.24
CA VAL A 160 -45.93 -4.34 -4.21
C VAL A 160 -45.32 -4.62 -5.58
N GLU A 161 -43.99 -4.71 -5.68
CA GLU A 161 -43.29 -4.67 -6.98
C GLU A 161 -43.63 -5.87 -7.89
N VAL A 162 -43.46 -7.10 -7.39
CA VAL A 162 -43.60 -8.30 -8.22
C VAL A 162 -45.05 -8.64 -8.59
N LEU A 163 -46.02 -8.10 -7.84
CA LEU A 163 -47.46 -8.32 -8.06
C LEU A 163 -48.09 -7.25 -8.96
N ALA A 164 -47.47 -6.07 -9.07
CA ALA A 164 -48.03 -4.93 -9.80
C ALA A 164 -48.28 -5.17 -11.31
N PRO A 165 -47.47 -5.96 -12.06
CA PRO A 165 -47.73 -6.15 -13.49
C PRO A 165 -49.12 -6.73 -13.77
N GLY A 166 -49.90 -6.03 -14.59
CA GLY A 166 -51.29 -6.39 -14.93
C GLY A 166 -52.34 -5.99 -13.90
N CYS A 167 -51.97 -5.36 -12.78
CA CYS A 167 -52.91 -4.87 -11.77
C CYS A 167 -53.45 -3.47 -12.10
N ASP A 168 -54.64 -3.17 -11.56
CA ASP A 168 -55.21 -1.82 -11.61
C ASP A 168 -54.37 -0.83 -10.75
N PRO A 169 -54.16 0.43 -11.21
CA PRO A 169 -53.43 1.44 -10.45
C PRO A 169 -53.84 1.59 -8.98
N GLU A 170 -55.14 1.54 -8.68
CA GLU A 170 -55.66 1.70 -7.32
C GLU A 170 -55.31 0.48 -6.45
N ALA A 171 -55.21 -0.72 -7.03
CA ALA A 171 -54.77 -1.92 -6.31
C ALA A 171 -53.29 -1.79 -5.87
N VAL A 172 -52.43 -1.27 -6.75
CA VAL A 172 -51.01 -1.02 -6.44
C VAL A 172 -50.88 0.06 -5.36
N ARG A 173 -51.66 1.14 -5.46
CA ARG A 173 -51.72 2.21 -4.44
C ARG A 173 -52.12 1.65 -3.07
N ARG A 174 -53.16 0.80 -3.01
CA ARG A 174 -53.62 0.18 -1.75
C ARG A 174 -52.58 -0.75 -1.14
N ALA A 175 -51.88 -1.53 -1.96
CA ALA A 175 -50.80 -2.39 -1.49
C ALA A 175 -49.69 -1.56 -0.82
N ALA A 176 -49.25 -0.48 -1.47
CA ALA A 176 -48.22 0.40 -0.92
C ALA A 176 -48.65 1.08 0.39
N LEU A 177 -49.88 1.60 0.47
CA LEU A 177 -50.44 2.16 1.71
C LEU A 177 -50.54 1.10 2.83
N GLY A 178 -50.88 -0.13 2.48
CA GLY A 178 -50.93 -1.25 3.43
C GLY A 178 -49.57 -1.61 4.01
N VAL A 179 -48.53 -1.65 3.19
CA VAL A 179 -47.15 -1.88 3.63
C VAL A 179 -46.69 -0.75 4.57
N GLY A 180 -46.93 0.51 4.20
CA GLY A 180 -46.59 1.67 5.04
C GLY A 180 -47.30 1.66 6.40
N TRP A 181 -48.60 1.30 6.41
CA TRP A 181 -49.38 1.16 7.64
C TRP A 181 -48.83 0.05 8.56
N ALA A 182 -48.44 -1.10 8.00
CA ALA A 182 -47.86 -2.20 8.76
C ALA A 182 -46.54 -1.80 9.42
N LEU A 183 -45.62 -1.19 8.67
CA LEU A 183 -44.34 -0.69 9.20
C LEU A 183 -44.52 0.33 10.33
N ARG A 184 -45.48 1.25 10.17
CA ARG A 184 -45.80 2.21 11.22
C ARG A 184 -46.34 1.52 12.47
N ARG A 185 -47.23 0.54 12.32
CA ARG A 185 -47.80 -0.20 13.45
C ARG A 185 -46.75 -0.99 14.22
N ASP A 186 -45.77 -1.53 13.52
CA ASP A 186 -44.65 -2.21 14.17
C ASP A 186 -43.76 -1.24 14.94
N ALA A 187 -43.49 -0.05 14.41
CA ALA A 187 -42.78 1.00 15.15
C ALA A 187 -43.57 1.45 16.40
N GLU A 188 -44.88 1.66 16.28
CA GLU A 188 -45.76 1.97 17.40
C GLU A 188 -45.74 0.86 18.48
N ALA A 189 -45.71 -0.41 18.07
CA ALA A 189 -45.62 -1.56 18.98
C ALA A 189 -44.23 -1.75 19.59
N ALA A 190 -43.17 -1.32 18.91
CA ALA A 190 -41.76 -1.49 19.32
C ALA A 190 -41.21 -0.37 20.21
N GLY A 191 -42.03 0.62 20.58
CA GLY A 191 -41.62 1.73 21.47
C GLY A 191 -42.06 3.12 21.01
N GLY A 192 -42.78 3.24 19.89
CA GLY A 192 -43.28 4.50 19.35
C GLY A 192 -42.57 4.91 18.06
N VAL A 193 -43.17 5.85 17.32
CA VAL A 193 -42.58 6.42 16.10
C VAL A 193 -41.37 7.29 16.47
N PRO A 194 -40.23 7.18 15.74
CA PRO A 194 -39.04 7.99 16.02
C PRO A 194 -39.32 9.51 16.04
N ALA A 195 -38.64 10.24 16.93
CA ALA A 195 -38.85 11.68 17.10
C ALA A 195 -38.57 12.48 15.81
N MET A 196 -37.58 12.06 15.03
CA MET A 196 -37.27 12.63 13.71
C MET A 196 -38.46 12.51 12.76
N ASP A 197 -39.08 11.33 12.66
CA ASP A 197 -40.23 11.11 11.78
C ASP A 197 -41.47 11.88 12.24
N LEU A 198 -41.67 12.05 13.56
CA LEU A 198 -42.75 12.90 14.10
C LEU A 198 -42.56 14.37 13.72
N ALA A 199 -41.33 14.89 13.75
CA ALA A 199 -41.03 16.25 13.33
C ALA A 199 -41.29 16.45 11.83
N ARG A 200 -40.88 15.47 11.01
CA ARG A 200 -41.15 15.43 9.56
C ARG A 200 -42.65 15.41 9.27
N GLU A 201 -43.41 14.54 9.94
CA GLU A 201 -44.87 14.43 9.79
C GLU A 201 -45.60 15.72 10.18
N ALA A 202 -45.16 16.40 11.24
CA ALA A 202 -45.72 17.69 11.64
C ALA A 202 -45.52 18.76 10.56
N HIS A 203 -44.31 18.85 10.01
CA HIS A 203 -44.00 19.78 8.92
C HIS A 203 -44.77 19.45 7.64
N MET A 204 -44.81 18.17 7.24
CA MET A 204 -45.58 17.71 6.07
C MET A 204 -47.06 18.09 6.19
N ARG A 205 -47.69 17.88 7.36
CA ARG A 205 -49.08 18.29 7.58
C ARG A 205 -49.28 19.79 7.43
N GLN A 206 -48.36 20.60 7.96
CA GLN A 206 -48.44 22.05 7.84
C GLN A 206 -48.37 22.49 6.37
N VAL A 207 -47.42 21.95 5.61
CA VAL A 207 -47.24 22.27 4.18
C VAL A 207 -48.44 21.80 3.35
N VAL A 208 -48.92 20.57 3.57
CA VAL A 208 -50.08 20.02 2.85
C VAL A 208 -51.36 20.81 3.17
N THR A 209 -51.56 21.21 4.42
CA THR A 209 -52.71 22.05 4.82
C THR A 209 -52.64 23.42 4.16
N ALA A 210 -51.45 24.03 4.12
CA ALA A 210 -51.23 25.30 3.43
C ALA A 210 -51.44 25.19 1.92
N ALA A 211 -50.99 24.09 1.30
CA ALA A 211 -51.17 23.82 -0.13
C ALA A 211 -52.66 23.61 -0.50
N ALA A 212 -53.44 23.04 0.42
CA ALA A 212 -54.89 22.84 0.26
C ALA A 212 -55.70 24.12 0.52
N ALA A 213 -55.07 25.21 0.96
CA ALA A 213 -55.74 26.49 1.15
C ALA A 213 -56.38 26.96 -0.18
N GLY A 214 -57.56 27.57 -0.09
CA GLY A 214 -58.33 27.96 -1.26
C GLY A 214 -59.09 26.81 -1.95
N GLY A 215 -59.13 25.61 -1.34
CA GLY A 215 -59.93 24.48 -1.83
C GLY A 215 -59.23 23.64 -2.92
N ARG A 216 -57.92 23.84 -3.10
CA ARG A 216 -57.12 23.13 -4.10
C ARG A 216 -57.03 21.64 -3.80
N ARG A 217 -57.05 20.81 -4.84
CA ARG A 217 -56.89 19.34 -4.71
C ARG A 217 -55.41 18.99 -4.62
N VAL A 218 -54.97 18.58 -3.43
CA VAL A 218 -53.57 18.23 -3.15
C VAL A 218 -53.38 16.71 -3.19
N ALA A 219 -52.43 16.25 -3.99
CA ALA A 219 -51.88 14.90 -3.92
C ALA A 219 -50.57 14.90 -3.13
N ALA A 220 -50.43 14.00 -2.15
CA ALA A 220 -49.22 13.87 -1.33
C ALA A 220 -48.46 12.60 -1.73
N VAL A 221 -47.32 12.76 -2.41
CA VAL A 221 -46.36 11.72 -2.78
C VAL A 221 -45.29 11.67 -1.69
N ILE A 222 -45.49 10.77 -0.74
CA ILE A 222 -44.70 10.67 0.49
C ILE A 222 -44.38 9.22 0.79
N GLY A 223 -43.30 8.98 1.54
CA GLY A 223 -42.94 7.69 2.08
C GLY A 223 -44.14 7.00 2.71
N ALA A 224 -44.41 5.75 2.31
CA ALA A 224 -45.63 5.05 2.69
C ALA A 224 -45.83 4.97 4.22
N PHE A 225 -44.73 4.96 4.99
CA PHE A 225 -44.72 5.02 6.45
C PHE A 225 -45.43 6.26 7.02
N HIS A 226 -45.28 7.42 6.37
CA HIS A 226 -45.84 8.70 6.82
C HIS A 226 -47.30 8.90 6.42
N ALA A 227 -47.84 8.09 5.50
CA ALA A 227 -49.17 8.29 4.91
C ALA A 227 -50.29 8.36 5.96
N ALA A 228 -50.22 7.52 7.00
CA ALA A 228 -51.22 7.50 8.07
C ALA A 228 -51.23 8.81 8.89
N ALA A 229 -50.09 9.46 9.05
CA ALA A 229 -49.94 10.67 9.85
C ALA A 229 -50.58 11.92 9.21
N LEU A 230 -50.80 11.88 7.88
CA LEU A 230 -51.41 12.96 7.12
C LEU A 230 -52.95 12.89 7.07
N THR A 231 -53.56 11.87 7.67
CA THR A 231 -55.02 11.78 7.80
C THR A 231 -55.53 12.58 9.01
N PRO A 232 -56.78 13.12 8.97
CA PRO A 232 -57.36 13.88 10.08
C PRO A 232 -57.42 13.12 11.41
N SER A 233 -57.52 11.79 11.37
CA SER A 233 -57.57 10.91 12.55
C SER A 233 -56.20 10.65 13.19
N GLY A 234 -55.10 11.02 12.52
CA GLY A 234 -53.72 10.85 13.00
C GLY A 234 -53.13 12.06 13.74
N ALA A 235 -53.95 13.06 14.10
CA ALA A 235 -53.50 14.28 14.77
C ALA A 235 -53.22 14.04 16.27
N PRO A 236 -51.98 14.26 16.76
CA PRO A 236 -51.74 14.44 18.19
C PRO A 236 -52.38 15.75 18.68
N SER A 237 -52.66 15.81 20.00
CA SER A 237 -53.06 17.01 20.74
C SER A 237 -52.19 18.23 20.37
N PRO A 238 -52.75 19.45 20.27
CA PRO A 238 -52.03 20.65 19.87
C PRO A 238 -51.11 21.14 21.00
N ASP A 239 -49.94 20.52 21.13
CA ASP A 239 -48.79 21.05 21.87
C ASP A 239 -47.54 20.87 21.01
N SER A 240 -47.40 21.72 19.99
CA SER A 240 -46.10 21.94 19.35
C SER A 240 -45.82 23.43 19.36
N ALA A 241 -44.96 23.84 20.28
CA ALA A 241 -44.42 25.19 20.34
C ALA A 241 -43.82 25.56 18.97
N ALA A 242 -44.15 26.75 18.48
CA ALA A 242 -43.52 27.32 17.31
C ALA A 242 -42.01 27.45 17.59
N PHE A 243 -41.20 26.61 16.93
CA PHE A 243 -39.75 26.77 16.98
C PHE A 243 -39.37 27.96 16.09
N PRO A 244 -38.63 28.95 16.61
CA PRO A 244 -38.12 30.05 15.81
C PRO A 244 -37.06 29.53 14.84
N PRO A 245 -36.95 30.10 13.62
CA PRO A 245 -35.91 29.69 12.69
C PRO A 245 -34.53 30.09 13.26
N PRO A 246 -33.58 29.16 13.42
CA PRO A 246 -32.20 29.57 13.65
C PRO A 246 -31.65 30.21 12.38
N ALA A 247 -30.99 31.36 12.52
CA ALA A 247 -30.17 31.96 11.48
C ALA A 247 -28.94 31.07 11.26
N SER A 248 -29.09 30.01 10.48
CA SER A 248 -27.98 29.19 9.97
C SER A 248 -27.65 29.60 8.54
N ARG A 249 -26.39 29.41 8.17
CA ARG A 249 -25.90 29.63 6.80
C ARG A 249 -26.73 28.74 5.85
N PRO A 250 -27.18 29.23 4.69
CA PRO A 250 -27.99 28.43 3.78
C PRO A 250 -27.24 27.13 3.40
N PRO A 251 -27.90 25.96 3.44
CA PRO A 251 -27.26 24.70 3.13
C PRO A 251 -26.76 24.71 1.68
N VAL A 252 -25.59 24.13 1.44
CA VAL A 252 -25.05 23.98 0.08
C VAL A 252 -25.81 22.83 -0.58
N THR A 253 -26.63 23.14 -1.58
CA THR A 253 -27.38 22.14 -2.37
C THR A 253 -26.90 22.09 -3.81
N SER A 254 -27.06 20.94 -4.45
CA SER A 254 -26.65 20.72 -5.83
C SER A 254 -27.50 19.65 -6.51
N LEU A 255 -27.64 19.76 -7.84
CA LEU A 255 -28.13 18.71 -8.72
C LEU A 255 -26.94 18.13 -9.49
N VAL A 256 -26.56 16.89 -9.20
CA VAL A 256 -25.39 16.24 -9.80
C VAL A 256 -25.80 15.04 -10.67
N PRO A 257 -25.06 14.74 -11.75
CA PRO A 257 -25.15 13.44 -12.41
C PRO A 257 -24.87 12.31 -11.41
N TYR A 258 -25.61 11.22 -11.55
CA TYR A 258 -25.44 10.02 -10.73
C TYR A 258 -25.29 8.80 -11.62
N ALA A 259 -25.11 7.62 -11.03
CA ALA A 259 -24.84 6.39 -11.76
C ALA A 259 -25.55 5.20 -11.11
N PHE A 260 -25.89 4.19 -11.90
CA PHE A 260 -26.60 3.00 -11.40
C PHE A 260 -25.77 2.18 -10.40
N ASP A 261 -24.46 2.07 -10.57
CA ASP A 261 -23.56 1.42 -9.60
C ASP A 261 -23.58 2.09 -8.21
N LEU A 262 -23.74 3.41 -8.16
CA LEU A 262 -23.92 4.15 -6.92
C LEU A 262 -25.33 4.00 -6.33
N LEU A 263 -26.35 3.83 -7.18
CA LEU A 263 -27.74 3.63 -6.78
C LEU A 263 -27.99 2.25 -6.15
N ASP A 264 -27.15 1.27 -6.47
CA ASP A 264 -27.28 -0.08 -5.95
C ASP A 264 -27.09 -0.12 -4.43
N SER A 265 -27.96 -0.82 -3.69
CA SER A 265 -27.87 -0.87 -2.23
C SER A 265 -26.55 -1.46 -1.71
N ARG A 266 -25.81 -2.24 -2.52
CA ARG A 266 -24.48 -2.77 -2.17
C ARG A 266 -23.38 -1.72 -2.22
N SER A 267 -23.64 -0.52 -2.76
CA SER A 267 -22.69 0.59 -2.83
C SER A 267 -22.41 1.22 -1.45
N GLY A 268 -23.28 0.96 -0.46
CA GLY A 268 -23.27 1.60 0.86
C GLY A 268 -24.35 2.66 1.04
N TYR A 269 -25.18 2.93 0.03
CA TYR A 269 -26.33 3.84 0.15
C TYR A 269 -27.53 3.16 0.86
N PRO A 270 -27.94 3.60 2.07
CA PRO A 270 -28.93 2.88 2.88
C PRO A 270 -30.32 2.77 2.23
N ALA A 271 -30.72 3.75 1.40
CA ALA A 271 -31.99 3.76 0.68
C ALA A 271 -31.87 3.27 -0.78
N GLY A 272 -30.74 2.67 -1.14
CA GLY A 272 -30.49 2.16 -2.50
C GLY A 272 -31.42 1.02 -2.89
N ILE A 273 -31.53 0.79 -4.21
CA ILE A 273 -32.34 -0.30 -4.77
C ILE A 273 -31.42 -1.37 -5.34
N ARG A 274 -31.74 -2.65 -5.16
CA ARG A 274 -30.94 -3.72 -5.77
C ARG A 274 -31.20 -3.82 -7.27
N ASP A 275 -30.12 -4.02 -8.02
CA ASP A 275 -30.13 -4.34 -9.44
C ASP A 275 -30.86 -3.26 -10.29
N PRO A 276 -30.42 -1.98 -10.21
CA PRO A 276 -31.15 -0.83 -10.77
C PRO A 276 -31.42 -0.90 -12.28
N ARG A 277 -30.56 -1.52 -13.08
CA ARG A 277 -30.81 -1.70 -14.53
C ARG A 277 -31.92 -2.71 -14.80
N TRP A 278 -32.04 -3.75 -13.96
CA TRP A 278 -33.21 -4.63 -14.00
C TRP A 278 -34.49 -3.86 -13.64
N GLN A 279 -34.44 -3.01 -12.60
CA GLN A 279 -35.58 -2.19 -12.19
C GLN A 279 -36.01 -1.20 -13.29
N GLN A 280 -35.04 -0.60 -14.00
CA GLN A 280 -35.31 0.23 -15.18
C GLN A 280 -36.02 -0.55 -16.29
N ALA A 281 -35.63 -1.81 -16.53
CA ALA A 281 -36.30 -2.67 -17.52
C ALA A 281 -37.74 -3.02 -17.11
N VAL A 282 -37.99 -3.25 -15.81
CA VAL A 282 -39.35 -3.48 -15.27
C VAL A 282 -40.21 -2.21 -15.41
N PHE A 283 -39.66 -1.03 -15.11
CA PHE A 283 -40.34 0.24 -15.32
C PHE A 283 -40.69 0.47 -16.80
N ALA A 284 -39.74 0.22 -17.71
CA ALA A 284 -39.94 0.36 -19.15
C ALA A 284 -40.97 -0.64 -19.72
N ALA A 285 -41.23 -1.75 -19.03
CA ALA A 285 -42.31 -2.68 -19.38
C ALA A 285 -43.70 -2.07 -19.17
N GLY A 286 -43.83 -0.99 -18.40
CA GLY A 286 -45.08 -0.24 -18.25
C GLY A 286 -46.20 -1.04 -17.61
N GLY A 287 -45.87 -1.97 -16.71
CA GLY A 287 -46.84 -2.85 -16.04
C GLY A 287 -47.35 -4.01 -16.89
N ASP A 288 -46.82 -4.24 -18.10
CA ASP A 288 -47.19 -5.38 -18.96
C ASP A 288 -46.37 -6.64 -18.59
N PRO A 289 -47.02 -7.73 -18.10
CA PRO A 289 -46.33 -8.97 -17.73
C PRO A 289 -45.53 -9.60 -18.88
N GLY A 290 -46.01 -9.47 -20.13
CA GLY A 290 -45.33 -9.99 -21.32
C GLY A 290 -44.01 -9.27 -21.58
N LYS A 291 -44.00 -7.94 -21.44
CA LYS A 291 -42.77 -7.14 -21.61
C LYS A 291 -41.77 -7.34 -20.47
N VAL A 292 -42.23 -7.61 -19.24
CA VAL A 292 -41.35 -8.01 -18.13
C VAL A 292 -40.64 -9.33 -18.46
N ARG A 293 -41.38 -10.32 -18.99
CA ARG A 293 -40.81 -11.59 -19.47
C ARG A 293 -39.78 -11.37 -20.59
N ASP A 294 -40.07 -10.49 -21.54
CA ASP A 294 -39.11 -10.15 -22.61
C ASP A 294 -37.85 -9.45 -22.05
N GLY A 295 -38.01 -8.62 -21.01
CA GLY A 295 -36.91 -8.04 -20.24
C GLY A 295 -36.03 -9.11 -19.60
N ALA A 296 -36.64 -10.11 -18.96
CA ALA A 296 -35.92 -11.24 -18.37
C ALA A 296 -35.15 -12.04 -19.45
N ALA A 297 -35.77 -12.28 -20.62
CA ALA A 297 -35.13 -12.97 -21.73
C ALA A 297 -33.89 -12.21 -22.23
N ARG A 298 -33.97 -10.88 -22.35
CA ARG A 298 -32.84 -10.01 -22.72
C ARG A 298 -31.73 -10.07 -21.68
N ALA A 299 -32.05 -9.90 -20.39
CA ALA A 299 -31.07 -9.96 -19.31
C ALA A 299 -30.33 -11.31 -19.26
N ILE A 300 -31.05 -12.43 -19.41
CA ILE A 300 -30.44 -13.77 -19.47
C ILE A 300 -29.52 -13.90 -20.68
N THR A 301 -29.93 -13.38 -21.83
CA THR A 301 -29.12 -13.43 -23.06
C THR A 301 -27.83 -12.64 -22.91
N ASP A 302 -27.91 -11.47 -22.26
CA ASP A 302 -26.76 -10.61 -21.97
C ASP A 302 -25.84 -11.26 -20.93
N LEU A 303 -26.39 -11.90 -19.88
CA LEU A 303 -25.60 -12.71 -18.94
C LEU A 303 -24.84 -13.84 -19.64
N CYS A 304 -25.49 -14.55 -20.56
CA CYS A 304 -24.83 -15.58 -21.34
C CYS A 304 -23.72 -14.98 -22.22
N ARG A 305 -23.88 -13.74 -22.71
CA ARG A 305 -22.83 -13.04 -23.46
C ARG A 305 -21.62 -12.70 -22.57
N GLU A 306 -21.86 -12.19 -21.38
CA GLU A 306 -20.80 -11.85 -20.41
C GLU A 306 -20.07 -13.10 -19.88
N LEU A 307 -20.80 -14.19 -19.65
CA LEU A 307 -20.16 -15.46 -19.30
C LEU A 307 -19.25 -15.98 -20.42
N ARG A 308 -19.70 -15.86 -21.68
CA ARG A 308 -18.87 -16.23 -22.85
C ARG A 308 -17.65 -15.32 -23.01
N SER A 309 -17.78 -14.01 -22.80
CA SER A 309 -16.64 -13.08 -22.86
C SER A 309 -15.61 -13.39 -21.76
N ALA A 310 -16.08 -13.85 -20.59
CA ALA A 310 -15.24 -14.32 -19.49
C ALA A 310 -14.68 -15.76 -19.68
N GLY A 311 -14.90 -16.39 -20.85
CA GLY A 311 -14.35 -17.71 -21.17
C GLY A 311 -15.18 -18.91 -20.67
N HIS A 312 -16.41 -18.69 -20.19
CA HIS A 312 -17.32 -19.75 -19.75
C HIS A 312 -18.33 -20.13 -20.84
N THR A 313 -18.68 -21.42 -20.94
CA THR A 313 -19.73 -21.90 -21.85
C THR A 313 -21.10 -21.49 -21.33
N ALA A 314 -21.80 -20.63 -22.06
CA ALA A 314 -23.19 -20.26 -21.82
C ALA A 314 -23.90 -20.05 -23.17
N GLY A 315 -24.63 -21.04 -23.66
CA GLY A 315 -25.29 -21.09 -24.96
C GLY A 315 -26.80 -20.81 -24.92
N THR A 316 -27.45 -20.94 -26.07
CA THR A 316 -28.90 -20.72 -26.22
C THR A 316 -29.75 -21.70 -25.42
N GLY A 317 -29.30 -22.96 -25.28
CA GLY A 317 -30.00 -23.97 -24.47
C GLY A 317 -30.10 -23.56 -22.99
N GLU A 318 -28.99 -23.10 -22.40
CA GLU A 318 -28.95 -22.62 -21.02
C GLU A 318 -29.77 -21.33 -20.84
N ALA A 319 -29.77 -20.43 -21.82
CA ALA A 319 -30.60 -19.23 -21.79
C ALA A 319 -32.11 -19.55 -21.81
N VAL A 320 -32.54 -20.46 -22.69
CA VAL A 320 -33.94 -20.91 -22.78
C VAL A 320 -34.36 -21.60 -21.49
N GLU A 321 -33.51 -22.48 -20.95
CA GLU A 321 -33.78 -23.21 -19.71
C GLU A 321 -33.85 -22.27 -18.50
N THR A 322 -32.97 -21.28 -18.42
CA THR A 322 -32.99 -20.25 -17.38
C THR A 322 -34.29 -19.44 -17.42
N LEU A 323 -34.72 -19.01 -18.61
CA LEU A 323 -35.96 -18.25 -18.77
C LEU A 323 -37.19 -19.11 -18.44
N ARG A 324 -37.20 -20.38 -18.88
CA ARG A 324 -38.24 -21.34 -18.54
C ARG A 324 -38.36 -21.51 -17.03
N LEU A 325 -37.24 -21.78 -16.36
CA LEU A 325 -37.20 -21.96 -14.91
C LEU A 325 -37.68 -20.71 -14.17
N ALA A 326 -37.23 -19.51 -14.57
CA ALA A 326 -37.69 -18.25 -13.98
C ALA A 326 -39.21 -18.09 -14.11
N CYS A 327 -39.77 -18.40 -15.29
CA CYS A 327 -41.22 -18.32 -15.52
C CYS A 327 -41.99 -19.36 -14.71
N ASP A 328 -41.47 -20.58 -14.59
CA ASP A 328 -42.12 -21.65 -13.82
C ASP A 328 -42.09 -21.35 -12.31
N LEU A 329 -40.99 -20.78 -11.81
CA LEU A 329 -40.91 -20.26 -10.44
C LEU A 329 -41.95 -19.16 -10.20
N ALA A 330 -42.11 -18.24 -11.15
CA ALA A 330 -43.14 -17.19 -11.05
C ALA A 330 -44.55 -17.77 -10.97
N ARG A 331 -44.87 -18.76 -11.82
CA ARG A 331 -46.17 -19.45 -11.82
C ARG A 331 -46.44 -20.20 -10.52
N LEU A 332 -45.44 -20.93 -10.00
CA LEU A 332 -45.54 -21.64 -8.73
C LEU A 332 -45.81 -20.68 -7.55
N ARG A 333 -45.37 -19.43 -7.67
CA ARG A 333 -45.53 -18.38 -6.67
C ARG A 333 -46.73 -17.47 -6.91
N GLY A 334 -47.55 -17.77 -7.92
CA GLY A 334 -48.74 -16.97 -8.26
C GLY A 334 -48.41 -15.57 -8.80
N LEU A 335 -47.20 -15.36 -9.33
CA LEU A 335 -46.77 -14.08 -9.88
C LEU A 335 -47.16 -13.94 -11.36
N PRO A 336 -47.51 -12.72 -11.82
CA PRO A 336 -47.89 -12.48 -13.22
C PRO A 336 -46.71 -12.62 -14.20
N ALA A 337 -45.49 -12.36 -13.74
CA ALA A 337 -44.24 -12.43 -14.50
C ALA A 337 -43.06 -12.77 -13.57
N PRO A 338 -41.91 -13.25 -14.09
CA PRO A 338 -40.74 -13.51 -13.26
C PRO A 338 -40.19 -12.20 -12.66
N GLY A 339 -40.17 -12.11 -11.33
CA GLY A 339 -39.53 -11.04 -10.60
C GLY A 339 -38.02 -11.21 -10.48
N ARG A 340 -37.36 -10.25 -9.82
CA ARG A 340 -35.91 -10.28 -9.56
C ARG A 340 -35.48 -11.56 -8.86
N GLY A 341 -36.21 -11.96 -7.82
CA GLY A 341 -35.88 -13.13 -7.01
C GLY A 341 -36.02 -14.45 -7.77
N GLU A 342 -36.98 -14.57 -8.69
CA GLU A 342 -37.16 -15.74 -9.56
C GLU A 342 -36.05 -15.81 -10.60
N LEU A 343 -35.64 -14.66 -11.14
CA LEU A 343 -34.59 -14.56 -12.15
C LEU A 343 -33.22 -14.95 -11.57
N LEU A 344 -32.86 -14.42 -10.41
CA LEU A 344 -31.59 -14.73 -9.74
C LEU A 344 -31.49 -16.21 -9.33
N GLU A 345 -32.59 -16.80 -8.86
CA GLU A 345 -32.63 -18.22 -8.53
C GLU A 345 -32.44 -19.09 -9.78
N ALA A 346 -33.15 -18.75 -10.87
CA ALA A 346 -33.00 -19.48 -12.12
C ALA A 346 -31.59 -19.35 -12.71
N VAL A 347 -31.02 -18.14 -12.69
CA VAL A 347 -29.66 -17.86 -13.15
C VAL A 347 -28.63 -18.61 -12.30
N THR A 348 -28.74 -18.57 -10.98
CA THR A 348 -27.83 -19.28 -10.07
C THR A 348 -27.92 -20.80 -10.27
N THR A 349 -29.13 -21.32 -10.50
CA THR A 349 -29.37 -22.75 -10.70
C THR A 349 -28.80 -23.23 -12.03
N VAL A 350 -29.16 -22.59 -13.14
CA VAL A 350 -28.82 -23.06 -14.49
C VAL A 350 -27.45 -22.59 -14.94
N LEU A 351 -27.11 -21.32 -14.71
CA LEU A 351 -25.83 -20.75 -15.12
C LEU A 351 -24.75 -20.90 -14.06
N GLY A 352 -25.10 -20.94 -12.76
CA GLY A 352 -24.14 -21.11 -11.67
C GLY A 352 -23.74 -22.57 -11.40
N GLN A 353 -24.62 -23.54 -11.72
CA GLN A 353 -24.37 -25.00 -11.65
C GLN A 353 -23.80 -25.51 -10.30
N GLY A 354 -24.00 -24.77 -9.20
CA GLY A 354 -23.50 -25.16 -7.88
C GLY A 354 -21.99 -25.05 -7.70
N GLU A 355 -21.27 -24.34 -8.59
CA GLU A 355 -19.82 -24.14 -8.50
C GLU A 355 -19.50 -22.72 -7.98
N PRO A 356 -19.35 -22.52 -6.65
CA PRO A 356 -19.20 -21.17 -6.07
C PRO A 356 -17.85 -20.52 -6.38
N LEU A 357 -16.82 -21.32 -6.65
CA LEU A 357 -15.46 -20.86 -6.95
C LEU A 357 -15.19 -21.02 -8.45
N GLY A 358 -14.78 -19.96 -9.13
CA GLY A 358 -14.60 -19.96 -10.60
C GLY A 358 -15.86 -19.43 -11.31
N ARG A 359 -16.71 -20.34 -11.81
CA ARG A 359 -17.92 -19.98 -12.58
C ARG A 359 -18.88 -19.11 -11.78
N GLY A 360 -19.08 -19.40 -10.50
CA GLY A 360 -19.86 -18.54 -9.60
C GLY A 360 -19.34 -17.11 -9.48
N ARG A 361 -18.01 -16.90 -9.48
CA ARG A 361 -17.41 -15.54 -9.47
C ARG A 361 -17.60 -14.82 -10.81
N ALA A 362 -17.42 -15.53 -11.93
CA ALA A 362 -17.68 -14.97 -13.25
C ALA A 362 -19.16 -14.60 -13.42
N LEU A 363 -20.06 -15.44 -12.91
CA LEU A 363 -21.49 -15.16 -12.88
C LEU A 363 -21.82 -13.96 -11.99
N ALA A 364 -21.18 -13.82 -10.82
CA ALA A 364 -21.37 -12.65 -9.97
C ALA A 364 -20.93 -11.34 -10.67
N ARG A 365 -19.79 -11.36 -11.37
CA ARG A 365 -19.32 -10.21 -12.19
C ARG A 365 -20.26 -9.92 -13.37
N ALA A 366 -20.76 -10.96 -14.04
CA ALA A 366 -21.73 -10.82 -15.12
C ALA A 366 -23.06 -10.26 -14.62
N LEU A 367 -23.54 -10.71 -13.45
CA LEU A 367 -24.72 -10.16 -12.78
C LEU A 367 -24.54 -8.68 -12.46
N ASP A 368 -23.39 -8.28 -11.89
CA ASP A 368 -23.09 -6.87 -11.64
C ASP A 368 -23.18 -6.03 -12.94
N THR A 369 -22.54 -6.50 -14.01
CA THR A 369 -22.55 -5.82 -15.32
C THR A 369 -23.96 -5.71 -15.93
N VAL A 370 -24.75 -6.77 -15.87
CA VAL A 370 -26.05 -6.85 -16.57
C VAL A 370 -27.19 -6.26 -15.74
N PHE A 371 -27.19 -6.46 -14.41
CA PHE A 371 -28.30 -6.09 -13.53
C PHE A 371 -28.09 -4.74 -12.83
N VAL A 372 -26.84 -4.34 -12.58
CA VAL A 372 -26.52 -3.02 -12.03
C VAL A 372 -26.21 -2.06 -13.16
N GLY A 373 -25.23 -2.39 -13.99
CA GLY A 373 -24.77 -1.54 -15.09
C GLY A 373 -24.08 -0.25 -14.62
N THR A 374 -23.44 0.44 -15.56
CA THR A 374 -22.65 1.67 -15.31
C THR A 374 -23.28 2.91 -15.98
N GLU A 375 -24.58 2.84 -16.30
CA GLU A 375 -25.29 3.93 -16.94
C GLU A 375 -25.28 5.17 -16.03
N ARG A 376 -24.93 6.32 -16.63
CA ARG A 376 -24.80 7.61 -15.95
C ARG A 376 -25.86 8.59 -16.46
N GLY A 377 -26.48 9.29 -15.53
CA GLY A 377 -27.40 10.36 -15.89
C GLY A 377 -26.70 11.62 -16.37
N ARG A 378 -27.49 12.60 -16.80
CA ARG A 378 -27.04 13.87 -17.33
C ARG A 378 -28.00 14.98 -16.90
N THR A 379 -27.48 16.15 -16.55
CA THR A 379 -28.28 17.34 -16.25
C THR A 379 -28.60 18.14 -17.52
N ALA A 380 -29.73 18.84 -17.53
CA ALA A 380 -30.14 19.67 -18.67
C ALA A 380 -29.17 20.84 -18.91
N PRO A 381 -28.96 21.25 -20.18
CA PRO A 381 -28.21 22.47 -20.50
C PRO A 381 -28.80 23.69 -19.79
N GLY A 382 -27.96 24.52 -19.17
CA GLY A 382 -28.41 25.70 -18.41
C GLY A 382 -28.75 25.43 -16.94
N THR A 383 -28.60 24.19 -16.47
CA THR A 383 -28.63 23.88 -15.02
C THR A 383 -27.56 24.72 -14.28
N PRO A 384 -27.90 25.43 -13.20
CA PRO A 384 -26.95 26.24 -12.45
C PRO A 384 -25.74 25.42 -11.99
N ARG A 385 -24.53 25.99 -12.13
CA ARG A 385 -23.32 25.42 -11.53
C ARG A 385 -23.52 25.38 -10.01
N SER A 386 -23.54 24.17 -9.45
CA SER A 386 -23.66 23.92 -8.01
C SER A 386 -22.84 22.68 -7.64
N GLY A 387 -22.52 22.52 -6.36
CA GLY A 387 -21.73 21.38 -5.87
C GLY A 387 -20.24 21.69 -5.78
N LEU A 388 -19.39 20.71 -6.10
CA LEU A 388 -17.96 20.75 -5.81
C LEU A 388 -17.22 21.91 -6.48
N GLY A 389 -17.53 22.23 -7.74
CA GLY A 389 -16.87 23.29 -8.49
C GLY A 389 -16.95 24.66 -7.80
N PRO A 390 -18.15 25.23 -7.61
CA PRO A 390 -18.31 26.50 -6.88
C PRO A 390 -17.82 26.46 -5.43
N ALA A 391 -17.96 25.33 -4.73
CA ALA A 391 -17.44 25.17 -3.37
C ALA A 391 -15.90 25.26 -3.34
N ALA A 392 -15.22 24.54 -4.23
CA ALA A 392 -13.77 24.58 -4.37
C ALA A 392 -13.29 25.97 -4.81
N GLU A 393 -13.97 26.62 -5.75
CA GLU A 393 -13.66 28.00 -6.16
C GLU A 393 -13.76 28.98 -4.98
N SER A 394 -14.79 28.84 -4.13
CA SER A 394 -14.97 29.61 -2.90
C SER A 394 -13.86 29.35 -1.88
N ASP A 395 -13.50 28.08 -1.65
CA ASP A 395 -12.43 27.70 -0.73
C ASP A 395 -11.07 28.26 -1.19
N LEU A 396 -10.75 28.12 -2.48
CA LEU A 396 -9.51 28.66 -3.07
C LEU A 396 -9.45 30.19 -2.99
N ALA A 397 -10.57 30.87 -3.26
CA ALA A 397 -10.66 32.32 -3.12
C ALA A 397 -10.46 32.77 -1.66
N ALA A 398 -11.09 32.08 -0.70
CA ALA A 398 -10.93 32.36 0.73
C ALA A 398 -9.48 32.16 1.21
N LEU A 399 -8.76 31.19 0.64
CA LEU A 399 -7.36 30.89 0.95
C LEU A 399 -6.34 31.72 0.14
N ARG A 400 -6.84 32.62 -0.74
CA ARG A 400 -6.03 33.47 -1.63
C ARG A 400 -5.11 32.68 -2.56
N LEU A 401 -5.57 31.52 -3.01
CA LEU A 401 -4.89 30.67 -3.99
C LEU A 401 -5.40 30.98 -5.42
N PRO A 402 -4.68 30.62 -6.49
CA PRO A 402 -5.15 30.82 -7.86
C PRO A 402 -6.56 30.27 -8.11
N CYS A 403 -7.43 31.08 -8.69
CA CYS A 403 -8.85 30.77 -8.93
C CYS A 403 -9.32 31.44 -10.23
N PRO A 404 -10.56 31.24 -10.71
CA PRO A 404 -11.02 31.84 -11.98
C PRO A 404 -10.85 33.36 -12.06
N GLY A 405 -11.00 34.08 -10.94
CA GLY A 405 -10.81 35.53 -10.87
C GLY A 405 -9.34 35.98 -10.83
N ASN A 406 -8.41 35.06 -10.55
CA ASN A 406 -6.97 35.30 -10.53
C ASN A 406 -6.22 34.00 -10.89
N PRO A 407 -6.12 33.65 -12.18
CA PRO A 407 -5.65 32.33 -12.61
C PRO A 407 -4.12 32.21 -12.73
N GLU A 408 -3.36 33.26 -12.42
CA GLU A 408 -1.90 33.27 -12.61
C GLU A 408 -1.22 32.13 -11.83
N PRO A 409 -0.35 31.32 -12.49
CA PRO A 409 0.39 30.27 -11.81
C PRO A 409 1.26 30.83 -10.69
N ARG A 410 1.33 30.09 -9.58
CA ARG A 410 2.10 30.48 -8.40
C ARG A 410 2.84 29.30 -7.82
N GLU A 411 4.05 29.56 -7.38
CA GLU A 411 4.80 28.64 -6.53
C GLU A 411 4.71 29.13 -5.09
N VAL A 412 4.29 28.25 -4.18
CA VAL A 412 4.08 28.58 -2.78
C VAL A 412 4.92 27.65 -1.90
N ARG A 413 5.55 28.23 -0.89
CA ARG A 413 6.17 27.51 0.21
C ARG A 413 5.28 27.66 1.44
N LEU A 414 4.90 26.55 2.06
CA LEU A 414 3.97 26.50 3.19
C LEU A 414 4.71 26.02 4.44
N GLU A 415 4.31 26.55 5.60
CA GLU A 415 4.75 26.09 6.92
C GLU A 415 3.53 25.62 7.75
N PRO A 416 2.94 24.43 7.44
CA PRO A 416 1.65 24.02 8.00
C PRO A 416 1.64 23.93 9.53
N LEU A 417 2.77 23.59 10.16
CA LEU A 417 2.89 23.47 11.62
C LEU A 417 3.01 24.81 12.35
N ARG A 418 3.18 25.93 11.62
CA ARG A 418 3.41 27.27 12.19
C ARG A 418 2.30 28.27 11.88
N SER A 419 1.50 28.01 10.85
CA SER A 419 0.52 28.96 10.29
C SER A 419 -0.81 28.26 10.01
N ASP A 420 -1.87 28.64 10.72
CA ASP A 420 -3.23 28.10 10.51
C ASP A 420 -3.76 28.36 9.09
N LEU A 421 -3.27 29.40 8.43
CA LEU A 421 -3.62 29.67 7.04
C LEU A 421 -2.92 28.68 6.11
N ASP A 422 -1.65 28.38 6.35
CA ASP A 422 -0.88 27.45 5.53
C ASP A 422 -1.26 25.99 5.80
N ALA A 423 -1.69 25.66 7.03
CA ALA A 423 -2.32 24.39 7.36
C ALA A 423 -3.59 24.16 6.52
N ARG A 424 -4.48 25.16 6.46
CA ARG A 424 -5.71 25.07 5.64
C ARG A 424 -5.41 25.01 4.14
N ARG A 425 -4.36 25.69 3.67
CA ARG A 425 -3.89 25.59 2.27
C ARG A 425 -3.39 24.19 1.96
N GLU A 426 -2.52 23.64 2.81
CA GLU A 426 -1.98 22.29 2.65
C GLU A 426 -3.12 21.26 2.56
N VAL A 427 -4.09 21.30 3.49
CA VAL A 427 -5.25 20.39 3.46
C VAL A 427 -6.06 20.49 2.16
N VAL A 428 -6.32 21.70 1.66
CA VAL A 428 -7.05 21.90 0.40
C VAL A 428 -6.26 21.37 -0.80
N LEU A 429 -4.95 21.58 -0.83
CA LEU A 429 -4.08 21.06 -1.90
C LEU A 429 -4.01 19.54 -1.88
N GLN A 430 -3.91 18.92 -0.70
CA GLN A 430 -3.93 17.48 -0.52
C GLN A 430 -5.27 16.87 -0.97
N ARG A 431 -6.40 17.48 -0.60
CA ARG A 431 -7.73 17.04 -1.05
C ARG A 431 -7.90 17.10 -2.57
N LEU A 432 -7.43 18.18 -3.21
CA LEU A 432 -7.45 18.31 -4.67
C LEU A 432 -6.55 17.26 -5.34
N HIS A 433 -5.36 17.02 -4.78
CA HIS A 433 -4.42 16.02 -5.27
C HIS A 433 -5.00 14.60 -5.21
N VAL A 434 -5.56 14.21 -4.06
CA VAL A 434 -6.23 12.91 -3.87
C VAL A 434 -7.44 12.74 -4.79
N CYS A 435 -8.20 13.81 -5.05
CA CYS A 435 -9.31 13.77 -6.00
C CYS A 435 -8.85 13.63 -7.47
N GLY A 436 -7.55 13.66 -7.76
CA GLY A 436 -7.01 13.63 -9.11
C GLY A 436 -7.23 14.94 -9.88
N VAL A 437 -7.39 16.06 -9.17
CA VAL A 437 -7.53 17.39 -9.78
C VAL A 437 -6.14 17.98 -9.97
N ASN A 438 -5.71 18.15 -11.21
CA ASN A 438 -4.40 18.70 -11.59
C ASN A 438 -4.33 20.22 -11.37
N TYR A 439 -4.48 20.65 -10.11
CA TYR A 439 -4.39 22.04 -9.67
C TYR A 439 -3.03 22.39 -9.06
N GLY A 440 -2.44 21.44 -8.31
CA GLY A 440 -1.17 21.63 -7.61
C GLY A 440 -0.27 20.41 -7.73
N GLU A 441 1.01 20.64 -8.03
CA GLU A 441 2.06 19.62 -8.03
C GLU A 441 3.00 19.85 -6.84
N PRO A 442 3.24 18.83 -5.99
CA PRO A 442 4.23 18.93 -4.91
C PRO A 442 5.64 18.96 -5.51
N VAL A 443 6.50 19.82 -4.95
CA VAL A 443 7.91 19.94 -5.34
C VAL A 443 8.76 19.42 -4.19
N GLU A 444 9.67 18.48 -4.47
CA GLU A 444 10.56 17.93 -3.45
C GLU A 444 11.42 19.03 -2.82
N VAL A 445 11.43 19.06 -1.48
CA VAL A 445 12.29 19.94 -0.69
C VAL A 445 13.28 19.05 0.03
N ILE A 446 14.55 19.10 -0.39
CA ILE A 446 15.64 18.42 0.33
C ILE A 446 15.84 19.17 1.65
N GLY A 447 15.59 18.48 2.77
CA GLY A 447 15.92 18.99 4.09
C GLY A 447 17.42 19.19 4.25
N THR A 448 17.84 20.23 4.95
CA THR A 448 19.23 20.36 5.41
C THR A 448 19.45 19.40 6.59
N GLY A 449 20.02 18.22 6.32
CA GLY A 449 20.33 17.18 7.32
C GLY A 449 19.27 16.07 7.44
N ASP A 450 19.41 15.19 8.45
CA ASP A 450 18.57 14.01 8.73
C ASP A 450 17.12 14.34 9.21
N GLY A 451 16.65 15.58 9.03
CA GLY A 451 15.33 16.03 9.50
C GLY A 451 14.29 16.07 8.39
N ALA A 452 13.08 15.56 8.65
CA ALA A 452 11.93 15.74 7.76
C ALA A 452 11.71 17.24 7.46
N ALA A 453 11.45 17.56 6.18
CA ALA A 453 11.24 18.94 5.77
C ALA A 453 10.00 19.54 6.47
N LEU A 454 10.23 20.51 7.36
CA LEU A 454 9.16 21.24 8.07
C LEU A 454 8.34 22.17 7.17
N THR A 455 8.70 22.27 5.89
CA THR A 455 8.07 23.13 4.90
C THR A 455 7.74 22.35 3.64
N THR A 456 6.53 22.49 3.13
CA THR A 456 6.09 21.91 1.85
C THR A 456 6.19 22.98 0.75
N ARG A 457 6.42 22.56 -0.50
CA ARG A 457 6.46 23.45 -1.67
C ARG A 457 5.54 22.92 -2.74
N TRP A 458 4.74 23.81 -3.33
CA TRP A 458 3.75 23.47 -4.33
C TRP A 458 3.81 24.42 -5.53
N ARG A 459 3.65 23.87 -6.73
CA ARG A 459 3.41 24.65 -7.96
C ARG A 459 1.94 24.56 -8.32
N LEU A 460 1.26 25.71 -8.33
CA LEU A 460 -0.19 25.83 -8.50
C LEU A 460 -0.52 26.47 -9.84
N ALA A 461 -1.51 25.94 -10.55
CA ALA A 461 -2.01 26.51 -11.78
C ALA A 461 -3.52 26.27 -11.95
N TRP A 462 -4.28 27.34 -12.23
CA TRP A 462 -5.67 27.21 -12.62
C TRP A 462 -5.78 27.04 -14.15
N THR A 463 -6.02 25.81 -14.61
CA THR A 463 -6.16 25.48 -16.04
C THR A 463 -7.61 25.15 -16.42
N PRO A 464 -7.98 25.19 -17.71
CA PRO A 464 -9.31 24.76 -18.15
C PRO A 464 -9.67 23.30 -17.80
N ALA A 465 -8.68 22.46 -17.50
CA ALA A 465 -8.91 21.08 -17.06
C ALA A 465 -9.41 21.00 -15.59
N VAL A 466 -9.08 21.98 -14.75
CA VAL A 466 -9.42 21.98 -13.32
C VAL A 466 -10.95 21.95 -13.10
N PRO A 467 -11.77 22.83 -13.73
CA PRO A 467 -13.22 22.74 -13.62
C PRO A 467 -13.79 21.39 -14.07
N ALA A 468 -13.27 20.81 -15.16
CA ALA A 468 -13.75 19.53 -15.68
C ALA A 468 -13.43 18.38 -14.72
N LEU A 469 -12.25 18.38 -14.10
CA LEU A 469 -11.86 17.38 -13.10
C LEU A 469 -12.63 17.56 -11.79
N LEU A 470 -12.97 18.80 -11.40
CA LEU A 470 -13.87 19.05 -10.27
C LEU A 470 -15.29 18.52 -10.54
N ASP A 471 -15.81 18.67 -11.76
CA ASP A 471 -17.11 18.11 -12.12
C ASP A 471 -17.11 16.56 -12.08
N LEU A 472 -16.00 15.94 -12.49
CA LEU A 472 -15.81 14.47 -12.38
C LEU A 472 -15.69 14.02 -10.92
N ALA A 473 -14.96 14.74 -10.08
CA ALA A 473 -14.82 14.45 -8.65
C ALA A 473 -16.12 14.72 -7.86
N GLY A 474 -16.99 15.61 -8.36
CA GLY A 474 -18.25 16.00 -7.74
C GLY A 474 -19.24 14.84 -7.52
N VAL A 475 -19.08 13.73 -8.26
CA VAL A 475 -19.86 12.49 -8.05
C VAL A 475 -19.64 11.92 -6.64
N ARG A 476 -18.48 12.19 -6.04
CA ARG A 476 -18.07 11.65 -4.73
C ARG A 476 -18.33 12.61 -3.58
N GLY A 477 -18.74 13.85 -3.84
CA GLY A 477 -19.02 14.84 -2.81
C GLY A 477 -19.23 16.25 -3.37
N VAL A 478 -19.99 17.07 -2.65
CA VAL A 478 -20.26 18.48 -3.04
C VAL A 478 -19.30 19.48 -2.41
N THR A 479 -18.37 19.01 -1.59
CA THR A 479 -17.25 19.76 -0.98
C THR A 479 -15.94 19.00 -1.16
N LEU A 480 -14.80 19.68 -1.08
CA LEU A 480 -13.49 19.05 -1.25
C LEU A 480 -13.21 17.95 -0.22
N ALA A 481 -13.68 18.12 1.02
CA ALA A 481 -13.56 17.12 2.06
C ALA A 481 -14.31 15.83 1.69
N GLN A 482 -15.57 15.96 1.26
CA GLN A 482 -16.41 14.83 0.88
C GLN A 482 -15.89 14.13 -0.38
N ALA A 483 -15.45 14.90 -1.39
CA ALA A 483 -14.88 14.33 -2.61
C ALA A 483 -13.60 13.54 -2.33
N ALA A 484 -12.74 14.03 -1.41
CA ALA A 484 -11.54 13.31 -0.98
C ALA A 484 -11.88 12.03 -0.19
N ASP A 485 -12.80 12.10 0.77
CA ASP A 485 -13.27 10.93 1.53
C ASP A 485 -13.86 9.85 0.61
N GLY A 486 -14.77 10.23 -0.29
CA GLY A 486 -15.37 9.32 -1.26
C GLY A 486 -14.33 8.70 -2.21
N THR A 487 -13.30 9.46 -2.61
CA THR A 487 -12.21 8.96 -3.47
C THR A 487 -11.34 7.93 -2.74
N LEU A 488 -10.96 8.21 -1.50
CA LEU A 488 -10.15 7.27 -0.71
C LEU A 488 -10.93 6.01 -0.30
N ARG A 489 -12.24 6.13 0.00
CA ARG A 489 -13.12 4.97 0.25
C ARG A 489 -13.34 4.12 -0.99
N GLU A 490 -13.43 4.73 -2.18
CA GLU A 490 -13.48 3.97 -3.43
C GLU A 490 -12.17 3.21 -3.67
N THR A 491 -11.03 3.87 -3.45
CA THR A 491 -9.70 3.24 -3.55
C THR A 491 -9.60 2.06 -2.59
N TYR A 492 -10.01 2.23 -1.33
CA TYR A 492 -10.05 1.16 -0.34
C TYR A 492 -10.92 -0.04 -0.76
N ARG A 493 -12.10 0.20 -1.35
CA ARG A 493 -12.97 -0.87 -1.84
C ARG A 493 -12.33 -1.65 -2.98
N ARG A 494 -11.62 -0.98 -3.88
CA ARG A 494 -10.88 -1.63 -4.99
C ARG A 494 -9.73 -2.48 -4.45
N GLU A 495 -8.92 -1.94 -3.54
CA GLU A 495 -7.85 -2.68 -2.85
C GLU A 495 -8.39 -3.95 -2.17
N SER A 496 -9.55 -3.84 -1.52
CA SER A 496 -10.21 -4.97 -0.86
C SER A 496 -10.70 -6.03 -1.86
N ALA A 497 -11.22 -5.61 -3.02
CA ALA A 497 -11.68 -6.51 -4.08
C ALA A 497 -10.52 -7.27 -4.75
N ASP A 498 -9.32 -6.69 -4.77
CA ASP A 498 -8.12 -7.23 -5.42
C ASP A 498 -7.29 -8.17 -4.52
N GLY A 499 -7.85 -8.63 -3.40
CA GLY A 499 -7.21 -9.59 -2.49
C GLY A 499 -6.80 -9.04 -1.12
N GLY A 500 -7.19 -7.79 -0.81
CA GLY A 500 -6.92 -7.12 0.45
C GLY A 500 -5.74 -6.14 0.36
N PRO A 501 -5.73 -5.08 1.18
CA PRO A 501 -4.69 -4.06 1.11
C PRO A 501 -3.36 -4.61 1.62
N THR A 502 -2.27 -4.33 0.89
CA THR A 502 -0.89 -4.62 1.33
C THR A 502 -0.47 -3.65 2.44
N CYS A 503 0.61 -3.95 3.17
CA CYS A 503 1.15 -3.04 4.19
C CYS A 503 1.42 -1.63 3.64
N ALA A 504 2.05 -1.55 2.46
CA ALA A 504 2.29 -0.29 1.77
C ALA A 504 0.99 0.48 1.46
N LEU A 505 -0.08 -0.19 1.02
CA LEU A 505 -1.37 0.44 0.72
C LEU A 505 -2.09 0.93 1.98
N ILE A 506 -1.96 0.21 3.09
CA ILE A 506 -2.49 0.65 4.40
C ILE A 506 -1.77 1.92 4.85
N LEU A 507 -0.43 1.96 4.74
CA LEU A 507 0.38 3.11 5.14
C LEU A 507 0.10 4.33 4.26
N SER A 508 0.07 4.17 2.94
CA SER A 508 -0.27 5.26 2.01
C SER A 508 -1.70 5.76 2.22
N GLY A 509 -2.65 4.85 2.46
CA GLY A 509 -4.05 5.18 2.74
C GLY A 509 -4.22 5.93 4.07
N LEU A 510 -3.52 5.53 5.13
CA LEU A 510 -3.54 6.20 6.43
C LEU A 510 -2.94 7.61 6.33
N ARG A 511 -1.80 7.76 5.64
CA ARG A 511 -1.17 9.07 5.40
C ARG A 511 -2.09 9.99 4.59
N ALA A 512 -2.64 9.52 3.48
CA ALA A 512 -3.55 10.31 2.65
C ALA A 512 -4.82 10.75 3.42
N ALA A 513 -5.39 9.88 4.25
CA ALA A 513 -6.54 10.21 5.11
C ALA A 513 -6.18 11.30 6.13
N ALA A 514 -4.99 11.19 6.75
CA ALA A 514 -4.52 12.16 7.74
C ALA A 514 -4.20 13.52 7.11
N ASP A 515 -3.52 13.54 5.95
CA ASP A 515 -3.15 14.76 5.19
C ASP A 515 -4.40 15.49 4.66
N CYS A 516 -5.46 14.75 4.30
CA CYS A 516 -6.74 15.32 3.85
C CYS A 516 -7.67 15.76 5.00
N ASP A 517 -7.24 15.65 6.26
CA ASP A 517 -8.06 15.98 7.43
C ASP A 517 -9.39 15.20 7.46
N LEU A 518 -9.29 13.87 7.38
CA LEU A 518 -10.43 12.93 7.33
C LEU A 518 -10.43 11.98 8.53
N PRO A 519 -10.86 12.41 9.72
CA PRO A 519 -10.67 11.67 10.97
C PRO A 519 -11.39 10.31 11.00
N GLY A 520 -12.56 10.19 10.37
CA GLY A 520 -13.28 8.91 10.29
C GLY A 520 -12.49 7.85 9.51
N LEU A 521 -11.88 8.25 8.39
CA LEU A 521 -11.08 7.33 7.59
C LEU A 521 -9.73 7.02 8.23
N VAL A 522 -9.15 7.95 9.00
CA VAL A 522 -7.97 7.69 9.84
C VAL A 522 -8.29 6.58 10.85
N THR A 523 -9.45 6.63 11.52
CA THR A 523 -9.88 5.56 12.43
C THR A 523 -10.02 4.22 11.73
N ASP A 524 -10.69 4.18 10.56
CA ASP A 524 -10.85 2.96 9.75
C ASP A 524 -9.47 2.36 9.38
N ARG A 525 -8.54 3.19 8.89
CA ARG A 525 -7.19 2.74 8.48
C ARG A 525 -6.30 2.35 9.66
N LEU A 526 -6.43 2.98 10.82
CA LEU A 526 -5.74 2.55 12.05
C LEU A 526 -6.20 1.16 12.50
N ALA A 527 -7.49 0.83 12.31
CA ALA A 527 -7.99 -0.52 12.61
C ALA A 527 -7.38 -1.57 11.68
N ASP A 528 -7.30 -1.30 10.37
CA ASP A 528 -6.64 -2.18 9.40
C ASP A 528 -5.14 -2.37 9.70
N ALA A 529 -4.46 -1.27 10.04
CA ALA A 529 -3.06 -1.26 10.41
C ALA A 529 -2.78 -2.13 11.64
N ALA A 530 -3.65 -2.06 12.66
CA ALA A 530 -3.54 -2.85 13.88
C ALA A 530 -3.66 -4.36 13.65
N VAL A 531 -4.41 -4.79 12.62
CA VAL A 531 -4.58 -6.21 12.28
C VAL A 531 -3.43 -6.71 11.40
N THR A 532 -3.02 -5.92 10.40
CA THR A 532 -2.18 -6.41 9.30
C THR A 532 -0.68 -6.21 9.56
N LEU A 533 -0.28 -5.01 10.01
CA LEU A 533 1.14 -4.64 10.12
C LEU A 533 1.93 -5.54 11.09
N PRO A 534 1.44 -5.89 12.30
CA PRO A 534 2.23 -6.68 13.25
C PRO A 534 2.64 -8.06 12.73
N ALA A 535 1.88 -8.64 11.79
CA ALA A 535 2.08 -10.01 11.31
C ALA A 535 2.86 -10.08 9.99
N THR A 536 2.80 -9.03 9.18
CA THR A 536 3.22 -9.10 7.77
C THR A 536 4.20 -8.01 7.33
N ALA A 537 4.26 -6.88 8.04
CA ALA A 537 5.12 -5.76 7.64
C ALA A 537 6.60 -6.08 7.83
N THR A 538 7.42 -5.59 6.91
CA THR A 538 8.88 -5.57 7.00
C THR A 538 9.35 -4.58 8.07
N LEU A 539 10.61 -4.66 8.49
CA LEU A 539 11.13 -3.71 9.49
C LEU A 539 11.06 -2.25 9.00
N ALA A 540 11.31 -2.01 7.71
CA ALA A 540 11.20 -0.67 7.11
C ALA A 540 9.75 -0.14 7.18
N GLU A 541 8.76 -0.95 6.78
CA GLU A 541 7.35 -0.58 6.85
C GLU A 541 6.87 -0.38 8.30
N LEU A 542 7.39 -1.16 9.25
CA LEU A 542 7.10 -0.96 10.68
C LEU A 542 7.65 0.37 11.20
N LEU A 543 8.83 0.80 10.75
CA LEU A 543 9.41 2.10 11.11
C LEU A 543 8.63 3.26 10.48
N GLU A 544 8.25 3.14 9.20
CA GLU A 544 7.39 4.11 8.53
C GLU A 544 6.03 4.24 9.25
N ALA A 545 5.43 3.11 9.64
CA ALA A 545 4.22 3.09 10.44
C ALA A 545 4.42 3.85 11.75
N LEU A 546 5.49 3.57 12.49
CA LEU A 546 5.79 4.25 13.74
C LEU A 546 6.00 5.76 13.57
N ASP A 547 6.63 6.20 12.47
CA ASP A 547 6.77 7.63 12.15
C ASP A 547 5.42 8.31 11.90
N LEU A 548 4.53 7.62 11.18
CA LEU A 548 3.18 8.12 10.93
C LEU A 548 2.34 8.18 12.21
N LEU A 549 2.44 7.17 13.07
CA LEU A 549 1.78 7.15 14.38
C LEU A 549 2.32 8.23 15.33
N ASP A 550 3.63 8.48 15.31
CA ASP A 550 4.23 9.58 16.07
C ASP A 550 3.78 10.96 15.55
N ALA A 551 3.65 11.12 14.24
CA ALA A 551 3.11 12.34 13.64
C ALA A 551 1.66 12.60 14.08
N LEU A 552 0.82 11.55 14.11
CA LEU A 552 -0.54 11.63 14.67
C LEU A 552 -0.52 11.96 16.17
N ARG A 553 0.29 11.27 16.97
CA ARG A 553 0.40 11.50 18.42
C ARG A 553 0.80 12.94 18.74
N ARG A 554 1.72 13.52 17.96
CA ARG A 554 2.21 14.90 18.11
C ARG A 554 1.34 15.97 17.43
N GLN A 555 0.21 15.60 16.83
CA GLN A 555 -0.66 16.50 16.07
C GLN A 555 0.04 17.21 14.90
N HIS A 556 1.03 16.55 14.29
CA HIS A 556 1.69 17.07 13.11
C HIS A 556 0.86 16.88 11.83
N LEU A 557 -0.19 16.06 11.90
CA LEU A 557 -1.13 15.79 10.80
C LEU A 557 -2.52 16.30 11.17
N PRO A 558 -3.27 16.90 10.23
CA PRO A 558 -4.51 17.60 10.53
C PRO A 558 -5.64 16.65 10.94
N GLY A 559 -5.75 15.45 10.34
CA GLY A 559 -6.78 14.44 10.68
C GLY A 559 -6.67 13.78 12.07
N THR A 560 -5.99 14.44 13.01
CA THR A 560 -5.71 13.94 14.35
C THR A 560 -6.84 14.29 15.32
N THR A 561 -7.45 13.29 15.95
CA THR A 561 -8.45 13.43 17.02
C THR A 561 -7.90 12.89 18.34
N PRO A 562 -8.53 13.21 19.49
CA PRO A 562 -8.15 12.59 20.77
C PRO A 562 -8.14 11.06 20.71
N GLU A 563 -9.15 10.46 20.08
CA GLU A 563 -9.30 9.02 19.90
C GLU A 563 -8.20 8.43 18.98
N SER A 564 -7.91 9.08 17.84
CA SER A 564 -6.88 8.58 16.94
C SER A 564 -5.47 8.63 17.56
N ARG A 565 -5.21 9.59 18.47
CA ARG A 565 -3.95 9.63 19.24
C ARG A 565 -3.83 8.51 20.26
N GLU A 566 -4.91 8.17 20.95
CA GLU A 566 -4.95 7.05 21.89
C GLU A 566 -4.69 5.74 21.15
N ARG A 567 -5.43 5.51 20.05
CA ARG A 567 -5.25 4.35 19.17
C ARG A 567 -3.85 4.26 18.57
N ALA A 568 -3.29 5.38 18.14
CA ALA A 568 -1.92 5.44 17.63
C ALA A 568 -0.89 5.08 18.71
N THR A 569 -1.12 5.51 19.96
CA THR A 569 -0.23 5.18 21.09
C THR A 569 -0.26 3.68 21.39
N GLU A 570 -1.45 3.07 21.44
CA GLU A 570 -1.61 1.62 21.63
C GLU A 570 -0.93 0.83 20.51
N LEU A 571 -1.16 1.23 19.25
CA LEU A 571 -0.59 0.56 18.09
C LEU A 571 0.93 0.69 18.03
N SER A 572 1.49 1.85 18.37
CA SER A 572 2.94 2.05 18.41
C SER A 572 3.64 1.04 19.33
N GLY A 573 3.07 0.76 20.51
CA GLY A 573 3.61 -0.25 21.42
C GLY A 573 3.61 -1.66 20.81
N ALA A 574 2.53 -2.03 20.11
CA ALA A 574 2.43 -3.32 19.44
C ALA A 574 3.40 -3.45 18.24
N LEU A 575 3.54 -2.40 17.44
CA LEU A 575 4.45 -2.38 16.30
C LEU A 575 5.92 -2.36 16.72
N LEU A 576 6.26 -1.71 17.83
CA LEU A 576 7.61 -1.78 18.42
C LEU A 576 7.97 -3.22 18.85
N ASP A 577 7.07 -3.95 19.52
CA ASP A 577 7.33 -5.37 19.85
C ASP A 577 7.44 -6.25 18.60
N ALA A 578 6.63 -5.99 17.58
CA ALA A 578 6.73 -6.67 16.28
C ALA A 578 8.08 -6.40 15.59
N ALA A 579 8.55 -5.14 15.61
CA ALA A 579 9.83 -4.75 15.02
C ALA A 579 11.02 -5.44 15.72
N VAL A 580 11.03 -5.48 17.05
CA VAL A 580 12.07 -6.21 17.82
C VAL A 580 12.03 -7.70 17.52
N ARG A 581 10.84 -8.29 17.36
CA ARG A 581 10.66 -9.71 17.00
C ARG A 581 11.16 -10.04 15.58
N ALA A 582 11.16 -9.07 14.67
CA ALA A 582 11.62 -9.24 13.30
C ALA A 582 13.16 -9.23 13.16
N LEU A 583 13.90 -8.65 14.12
CA LEU A 583 15.35 -8.48 14.06
C LEU A 583 16.17 -9.75 13.74
N PRO A 584 15.88 -10.94 14.31
CA PRO A 584 16.63 -12.14 13.97
C PRO A 584 16.55 -12.52 12.49
N GLY A 585 15.51 -12.08 11.78
CA GLY A 585 15.35 -12.26 10.33
C GLY A 585 16.42 -11.53 9.51
N LEU A 586 17.08 -10.50 10.08
CA LEU A 586 18.13 -9.74 9.42
C LEU A 586 19.50 -10.45 9.44
N ALA A 587 19.65 -11.56 10.17
CA ALA A 587 20.95 -12.21 10.35
C ALA A 587 21.65 -12.57 9.03
N GLY A 588 20.89 -12.85 7.96
CA GLY A 588 21.43 -13.16 6.64
C GLY A 588 21.42 -12.00 5.63
N SER A 589 21.04 -10.79 6.03
CA SER A 589 20.93 -9.65 5.10
C SER A 589 22.29 -9.00 4.85
N ASP A 590 22.54 -8.61 3.60
CA ASP A 590 23.70 -7.78 3.20
C ASP A 590 23.23 -6.49 2.50
N ARG A 591 21.97 -6.08 2.73
CA ARG A 591 21.38 -4.84 2.22
C ARG A 591 21.65 -3.67 3.18
N PRO A 592 22.19 -2.54 2.71
CA PRO A 592 22.40 -1.35 3.55
C PRO A 592 21.13 -0.82 4.22
N GLU A 593 19.99 -0.89 3.54
CA GLU A 593 18.67 -0.47 4.06
C GLU A 593 18.28 -1.17 5.36
N ASP A 594 18.60 -2.46 5.50
CA ASP A 594 18.30 -3.24 6.70
C ASP A 594 19.21 -2.83 7.89
N ALA A 595 20.44 -2.42 7.60
CA ALA A 595 21.35 -1.87 8.61
C ALA A 595 20.85 -0.51 9.12
N VAL A 596 20.37 0.35 8.21
CA VAL A 596 19.75 1.65 8.55
C VAL A 596 18.51 1.42 9.42
N ALA A 597 17.64 0.50 9.02
CA ALA A 597 16.43 0.17 9.77
C ALA A 597 16.73 -0.38 11.17
N LEU A 598 17.74 -1.23 11.31
CA LEU A 598 18.19 -1.73 12.63
C LEU A 598 18.65 -0.58 13.54
N VAL A 599 19.48 0.32 13.02
CA VAL A 599 20.00 1.47 13.79
C VAL A 599 18.87 2.45 14.15
N ALA A 600 17.95 2.72 13.22
CA ALA A 600 16.77 3.55 13.47
C ALA A 600 15.86 2.95 14.56
N LEU A 601 15.65 1.63 14.55
CA LEU A 601 14.91 0.95 15.62
C LEU A 601 15.63 1.08 16.96
N ALA A 602 16.96 0.92 17.01
CA ALA A 602 17.73 1.05 18.24
C ALA A 602 17.57 2.44 18.86
N PHE A 603 17.61 3.51 18.06
CA PHE A 603 17.37 4.87 18.54
C PHE A 603 15.97 5.02 19.14
N ARG A 604 14.95 4.46 18.48
CA ARG A 604 13.56 4.54 18.93
C ARG A 604 13.28 3.75 20.21
N VAL A 605 13.93 2.59 20.35
CA VAL A 605 13.78 1.70 21.51
C VAL A 605 14.58 2.19 22.73
N GLY A 606 15.67 2.92 22.53
CA GLY A 606 16.48 3.51 23.60
C GLY A 606 15.67 4.44 24.52
N GLU A 607 14.69 5.14 23.97
CA GLU A 607 13.77 6.02 24.71
C GLU A 607 12.75 5.24 25.58
N GLU A 608 12.40 4.00 25.20
CA GLU A 608 11.27 3.22 25.76
C GLU A 608 11.70 2.03 26.66
N ARG A 609 13.01 1.82 26.87
CA ARG A 609 13.59 0.80 27.78
C ARG A 609 13.09 -0.66 27.58
N LEU A 610 12.93 -1.12 26.34
CA LEU A 610 12.68 -2.55 26.02
C LEU A 610 13.97 -3.39 26.15
N GLY A 611 14.50 -3.50 27.36
CA GLY A 611 15.91 -3.83 27.61
C GLY A 611 16.36 -5.26 27.34
N LEU A 612 15.53 -6.29 27.50
CA LEU A 612 16.02 -7.69 27.48
C LEU A 612 15.90 -8.39 26.12
N ARG A 613 14.80 -8.19 25.39
CA ARG A 613 14.59 -8.82 24.07
C ARG A 613 15.47 -8.18 23.00
N MET A 614 15.60 -6.85 23.06
CA MET A 614 16.46 -6.09 22.16
C MET A 614 17.94 -6.45 22.38
N ASP A 615 18.38 -6.53 23.64
CA ASP A 615 19.76 -6.94 23.98
C ASP A 615 20.07 -8.36 23.48
N ASP A 616 19.19 -9.34 23.71
CA ASP A 616 19.37 -10.71 23.23
C ASP A 616 19.41 -10.79 21.68
N ALA A 617 18.49 -10.09 21.01
CA ALA A 617 18.45 -10.03 19.54
C ALA A 617 19.73 -9.37 18.97
N LEU A 618 20.15 -8.23 19.52
CA LEU A 618 21.38 -7.55 19.11
C LEU A 618 22.64 -8.36 19.43
N ALA A 619 22.69 -9.07 20.58
CA ALA A 619 23.79 -9.96 20.92
C ALA A 619 23.90 -11.13 19.93
N MET A 620 22.77 -11.73 19.56
CA MET A 620 22.69 -12.75 18.52
C MET A 620 23.18 -12.24 17.17
N LEU A 621 22.71 -11.06 16.74
CA LEU A 621 23.13 -10.46 15.48
C LEU A 621 24.61 -10.10 15.47
N ALA A 622 25.12 -9.49 16.54
CA ALA A 622 26.54 -9.18 16.69
C ALA A 622 27.45 -10.41 16.64
N GLY A 623 26.95 -11.60 17.02
CA GLY A 623 27.72 -12.85 17.00
C GLY A 623 27.55 -13.71 15.74
N THR A 624 26.38 -13.68 15.11
CA THR A 624 25.99 -14.69 14.09
C THR A 624 25.53 -14.12 12.75
N ALA A 625 25.31 -12.81 12.64
CA ALA A 625 24.79 -12.20 11.42
C ALA A 625 25.85 -12.08 10.30
N SER A 626 25.46 -11.55 9.14
CA SER A 626 26.37 -11.09 8.10
C SER A 626 27.32 -10.01 8.64
N PRO A 627 28.50 -9.81 8.03
CA PRO A 627 29.42 -8.74 8.45
C PRO A 627 28.77 -7.35 8.50
N LEU A 628 27.89 -7.01 7.55
CA LEU A 628 27.16 -5.75 7.55
C LEU A 628 26.27 -5.57 8.79
N VAL A 629 25.39 -6.55 9.04
CA VAL A 629 24.45 -6.50 10.15
C VAL A 629 25.15 -6.67 11.51
N GLN A 630 26.27 -7.41 11.55
CA GLN A 630 27.15 -7.46 12.73
C GLN A 630 27.66 -6.06 13.11
N GLY A 631 28.16 -5.30 12.13
CA GLY A 631 28.63 -3.93 12.35
C GLY A 631 27.54 -3.02 12.90
N ALA A 632 26.36 -3.04 12.26
CA ALA A 632 25.20 -2.26 12.69
C ALA A 632 24.70 -2.64 14.09
N ALA A 633 24.65 -3.95 14.41
CA ALA A 633 24.25 -4.43 15.72
C ALA A 633 25.22 -4.01 16.82
N LEU A 634 26.53 -4.04 16.56
CA LEU A 634 27.55 -3.58 17.53
C LEU A 634 27.46 -2.07 17.77
N ALA A 635 27.22 -1.28 16.71
CA ALA A 635 26.97 0.15 16.85
C ALA A 635 25.69 0.42 17.67
N ALA A 636 24.59 -0.28 17.38
CA ALA A 636 23.34 -0.17 18.12
C ALA A 636 23.50 -0.52 19.61
N ARG A 637 24.32 -1.53 19.96
CA ARG A 637 24.61 -1.89 21.35
C ARG A 637 25.34 -0.78 22.11
N VAL A 638 26.26 -0.07 21.46
CA VAL A 638 26.93 1.10 22.05
C VAL A 638 25.95 2.27 22.19
N LEU A 639 25.12 2.54 21.18
CA LEU A 639 24.10 3.60 21.23
C LEU A 639 23.07 3.38 22.35
N LEU A 640 22.77 2.13 22.68
CA LEU A 640 21.87 1.74 23.77
C LEU A 640 22.56 1.61 25.14
N ASP A 641 23.84 1.99 25.26
CA ASP A 641 24.66 1.87 26.48
C ASP A 641 24.73 0.41 27.03
N LEU A 642 24.58 -0.59 26.15
CA LEU A 642 24.71 -2.01 26.49
C LEU A 642 26.17 -2.46 26.50
N ASP A 643 26.99 -1.86 25.63
CA ASP A 643 28.43 -2.11 25.52
C ASP A 643 29.24 -0.80 25.62
N ARG A 644 30.47 -0.86 26.14
CA ARG A 644 31.35 0.31 26.26
C ARG A 644 31.81 0.82 24.88
N PRO A 645 31.82 2.14 24.62
CA PRO A 645 32.27 2.71 23.34
C PRO A 645 33.67 2.23 22.90
N SER A 646 34.63 2.19 23.83
CA SER A 646 35.99 1.73 23.53
C SER A 646 36.05 0.28 23.04
N SER A 647 35.12 -0.57 23.47
CA SER A 647 35.08 -1.97 23.03
C SER A 647 34.69 -2.13 21.56
N LEU A 648 33.89 -1.21 21.01
CA LEU A 648 33.58 -1.15 19.57
C LEU A 648 34.82 -0.70 18.79
N GLY A 649 35.51 0.35 19.27
CA GLY A 649 36.74 0.83 18.69
C GLY A 649 37.84 -0.23 18.66
N ASP A 650 38.06 -0.95 19.77
CA ASP A 650 39.04 -2.03 19.87
C ASP A 650 38.75 -3.17 18.88
N ARG A 651 37.46 -3.52 18.72
CA ARG A 651 37.03 -4.50 17.71
C ARG A 651 37.28 -4.00 16.29
N ALA A 652 36.96 -2.73 16.02
CA ALA A 652 37.19 -2.11 14.71
C ALA A 652 38.68 -2.06 14.35
N ALA A 653 39.54 -1.69 15.30
CA ALA A 653 41.00 -1.77 15.15
C ALA A 653 41.45 -3.22 14.87
N GLY A 654 40.90 -4.21 15.59
CA GLY A 654 41.16 -5.63 15.33
C GLY A 654 40.72 -6.11 13.96
N TRP A 655 39.63 -5.56 13.39
CA TRP A 655 39.20 -5.86 12.02
C TRP A 655 40.19 -5.32 10.99
N VAL A 656 40.73 -4.12 11.20
CA VAL A 656 41.79 -3.54 10.36
C VAL A 656 43.04 -4.43 10.39
N ASP A 657 43.43 -4.92 11.55
CA ASP A 657 44.57 -5.83 11.70
C ASP A 657 44.36 -7.18 11.01
N ALA A 658 43.15 -7.75 11.13
CA ALA A 658 42.78 -9.01 10.50
C ALA A 658 42.66 -8.92 8.96
N ALA A 659 42.51 -7.71 8.40
CA ALA A 659 42.31 -7.47 6.96
C ALA A 659 43.59 -7.59 6.11
N THR A 660 44.35 -8.67 6.30
CA THR A 660 45.60 -8.93 5.55
C THR A 660 45.37 -9.63 4.21
N GLY A 661 44.23 -10.31 4.05
CA GLY A 661 43.83 -11.02 2.83
C GLY A 661 42.50 -10.52 2.24
N PRO A 662 42.11 -11.05 1.06
CA PRO A 662 40.90 -10.63 0.34
C PRO A 662 39.62 -10.74 1.17
N ASP A 663 39.42 -11.88 1.83
CA ASP A 663 38.25 -12.13 2.67
C ASP A 663 38.21 -11.22 3.90
N GLY A 664 39.37 -10.92 4.46
CA GLY A 664 39.50 -9.99 5.59
C GLY A 664 39.16 -8.56 5.19
N ARG A 665 39.56 -8.12 3.99
CA ARG A 665 39.24 -6.80 3.45
C ARG A 665 37.76 -6.63 3.11
N LEU A 666 37.12 -7.62 2.50
CA LEU A 666 35.68 -7.57 2.27
C LEU A 666 34.89 -7.55 3.59
N ARG A 667 35.32 -8.37 4.56
CA ARG A 667 34.70 -8.39 5.87
C ARG A 667 34.85 -7.05 6.59
N LEU A 668 36.04 -6.42 6.50
CA LEU A 668 36.31 -5.09 7.05
C LEU A 668 35.37 -4.04 6.43
N ASP A 669 35.29 -4.00 5.10
CA ASP A 669 34.42 -3.09 4.34
C ASP A 669 32.96 -3.19 4.80
N ARG A 670 32.40 -4.41 4.84
CA ARG A 670 31.01 -4.64 5.29
C ARG A 670 30.80 -4.31 6.78
N LEU A 671 31.72 -4.69 7.67
CA LEU A 671 31.62 -4.37 9.10
C LEU A 671 31.66 -2.85 9.33
N LEU A 672 32.57 -2.14 8.65
CA LEU A 672 32.66 -0.69 8.74
C LEU A 672 31.43 -0.01 8.14
N THR A 673 30.91 -0.49 7.00
CA THR A 673 29.65 0.00 6.43
C THR A 673 28.52 -0.08 7.47
N GLY A 674 28.39 -1.22 8.14
CA GLY A 674 27.37 -1.42 9.18
C GLY A 674 27.55 -0.50 10.39
N VAL A 675 28.78 -0.35 10.89
CA VAL A 675 29.08 0.57 12.01
C VAL A 675 28.83 2.02 11.61
N LEU A 676 29.30 2.42 10.43
CA LEU A 676 29.25 3.80 9.95
C LEU A 676 27.86 4.22 9.46
N THR A 677 26.96 3.27 9.24
CA THR A 677 25.51 3.55 9.13
C THR A 677 24.99 4.29 10.36
N ALA A 678 25.59 4.04 11.53
CA ALA A 678 25.28 4.73 12.80
C ALA A 678 26.26 5.87 13.14
N ALA A 679 27.12 6.30 12.21
CA ALA A 679 28.22 7.22 12.51
C ALA A 679 27.76 8.57 13.05
N GLY A 680 26.69 9.16 12.50
CA GLY A 680 26.16 10.44 12.96
C GLY A 680 25.79 10.40 14.45
N PRO A 681 24.87 9.50 14.86
CA PRO A 681 24.54 9.30 16.27
C PRO A 681 25.73 8.91 17.14
N LEU A 682 26.62 8.02 16.67
CA LEU A 682 27.79 7.59 17.43
C LEU A 682 28.77 8.74 17.71
N LEU A 683 29.04 9.60 16.73
CA LEU A 683 29.91 10.76 16.89
C LEU A 683 29.32 11.78 17.86
N GLN A 684 27.99 11.90 17.91
CA GLN A 684 27.30 12.83 18.83
C GLN A 684 27.24 12.29 20.27
N SER A 685 26.95 11.00 20.45
CA SER A 685 26.72 10.40 21.78
C SER A 685 27.97 9.77 22.40
N ALA A 686 28.90 9.27 21.58
CA ALA A 686 30.07 8.50 22.02
C ALA A 686 31.27 8.75 21.10
N PRO A 687 31.83 9.98 21.03
CA PRO A 687 32.93 10.33 20.12
C PRO A 687 34.17 9.44 20.29
N ALA A 688 34.42 8.96 21.51
CA ALA A 688 35.51 8.03 21.82
C ALA A 688 35.34 6.61 21.24
N ALA A 689 34.18 6.28 20.65
CA ALA A 689 33.92 4.96 20.06
C ALA A 689 34.84 4.66 18.86
N LEU A 690 35.25 5.69 18.12
CA LEU A 690 36.11 5.55 16.95
C LEU A 690 37.59 5.83 17.24
N ASP A 691 37.95 6.32 18.43
CA ASP A 691 39.34 6.66 18.78
C ASP A 691 40.34 5.51 18.54
N PRO A 692 40.07 4.26 19.01
CA PRO A 692 41.00 3.16 18.77
C PRO A 692 41.12 2.79 17.28
N LEU A 693 40.05 2.96 16.49
CA LEU A 693 40.11 2.79 15.04
C LEU A 693 40.99 3.87 14.41
N MET A 694 40.84 5.12 14.87
CA MET A 694 41.62 6.24 14.36
C MET A 694 43.12 6.09 14.68
N ASP A 695 43.44 5.79 15.94
CA ASP A 695 44.81 5.51 16.39
C ASP A 695 45.45 4.39 15.58
N ARG A 696 44.65 3.36 15.25
CA ARG A 696 45.15 2.23 14.47
C ARG A 696 45.49 2.62 13.04
N VAL A 697 44.62 3.38 12.36
CA VAL A 697 44.87 3.88 10.99
C VAL A 697 46.11 4.80 10.96
N ASP A 698 46.27 5.65 11.98
CA ASP A 698 47.44 6.52 12.13
C ASP A 698 48.74 5.72 12.33
N GLY A 699 48.67 4.57 13.02
CA GLY A 699 49.80 3.71 13.35
C GLY A 699 50.21 2.67 12.29
N LEU A 700 49.47 2.50 11.18
CA LEU A 700 49.82 1.55 10.13
C LEU A 700 51.12 1.94 9.39
N THR A 701 51.80 0.98 8.78
CA THR A 701 52.84 1.32 7.80
C THR A 701 52.20 1.72 6.46
N ASP A 702 52.90 2.50 5.63
CA ASP A 702 52.33 2.99 4.36
C ASP A 702 51.86 1.85 3.43
N LYS A 703 52.64 0.77 3.37
CA LYS A 703 52.27 -0.42 2.59
C LYS A 703 51.01 -1.08 3.15
N GLU A 704 50.96 -1.28 4.47
CA GLU A 704 49.79 -1.89 5.13
C GLU A 704 48.53 -1.04 5.01
N PHE A 705 48.67 0.29 5.01
CA PHE A 705 47.57 1.21 4.79
C PHE A 705 47.07 1.14 3.34
N LEU A 706 47.97 1.25 2.35
CA LEU A 706 47.60 1.21 0.92
C LEU A 706 46.96 -0.14 0.53
N ASP A 707 47.44 -1.26 1.07
CA ASP A 707 46.85 -2.59 0.84
C ASP A 707 45.40 -2.69 1.38
N ARG A 708 45.03 -1.90 2.40
CA ARG A 708 43.69 -1.88 3.03
C ARG A 708 42.83 -0.70 2.60
N LEU A 709 43.40 0.30 1.92
CA LEU A 709 42.76 1.56 1.56
C LEU A 709 41.43 1.38 0.81
N PRO A 710 41.30 0.49 -0.20
CA PRO A 710 40.02 0.33 -0.89
C PRO A 710 38.89 -0.17 0.03
N ALA A 711 39.18 -1.10 0.94
CA ALA A 711 38.21 -1.62 1.89
C ALA A 711 37.86 -0.61 3.00
N LEU A 712 38.84 0.16 3.46
CA LEU A 712 38.60 1.27 4.39
C LEU A 712 37.72 2.31 3.72
N ARG A 713 38.09 2.76 2.52
CA ARG A 713 37.35 3.75 1.75
C ARG A 713 35.91 3.30 1.46
N GLY A 714 35.70 2.02 1.12
CA GLY A 714 34.36 1.45 0.93
C GLY A 714 33.46 1.55 2.17
N GLY A 715 34.00 1.26 3.36
CA GLY A 715 33.24 1.42 4.61
C GLY A 715 32.84 2.88 4.88
N PHE A 716 33.77 3.82 4.69
CA PHE A 716 33.54 5.26 4.89
C PHE A 716 32.72 5.92 3.77
N ASP A 717 32.52 5.23 2.64
CA ASP A 717 31.65 5.69 1.56
C ASP A 717 30.16 5.76 1.98
N THR A 718 29.78 5.03 3.03
CA THR A 718 28.45 5.12 3.65
C THR A 718 28.11 6.54 4.14
N LEU A 719 29.11 7.35 4.46
CA LEU A 719 28.91 8.72 4.92
C LEU A 719 28.58 9.64 3.75
N ASP A 720 27.62 10.55 3.97
CA ASP A 720 27.33 11.63 3.04
C ASP A 720 28.55 12.55 2.87
N PRO A 721 28.61 13.35 1.77
CA PRO A 721 29.74 14.23 1.52
C PRO A 721 30.01 15.18 2.71
N ALA A 722 28.98 15.71 3.36
CA ALA A 722 29.14 16.61 4.50
C ALA A 722 29.68 15.87 5.74
N GLY A 723 29.24 14.64 5.99
CA GLY A 723 29.74 13.77 7.06
C GLY A 723 31.21 13.43 6.90
N ARG A 724 31.67 13.12 5.69
CA ARG A 724 33.10 12.89 5.41
C ARG A 724 33.94 14.15 5.68
N THR A 725 33.43 15.33 5.31
CA THR A 725 34.13 16.60 5.58
C THR A 725 34.22 16.88 7.07
N ARG A 726 33.12 16.72 7.83
CA ARG A 726 33.12 16.89 9.30
C ARG A 726 34.10 15.95 9.98
N LEU A 727 34.15 14.69 9.56
CA LEU A 727 35.09 13.72 10.12
C LEU A 727 36.55 14.10 9.81
N LEU A 728 36.83 14.59 8.60
CA LEU A 728 38.17 15.07 8.24
C LEU A 728 38.59 16.27 9.09
N GLU A 729 37.66 17.17 9.42
CA GLU A 729 37.91 18.31 10.30
C GLU A 729 38.32 17.86 11.72
N VAL A 730 37.53 16.96 12.34
CA VAL A 730 37.83 16.40 13.66
C VAL A 730 39.20 15.73 13.70
N VAL A 731 39.52 14.94 12.67
CA VAL A 731 40.82 14.26 12.59
C VAL A 731 41.97 15.24 12.35
N SER A 732 41.75 16.29 11.55
CA SER A 732 42.78 17.31 11.28
C SER A 732 43.12 18.15 12.50
N GLU A 733 42.12 18.45 13.34
CA GLU A 733 42.31 19.08 14.65
C GLU A 733 43.09 18.17 15.60
N ARG A 734 42.71 16.89 15.69
CA ARG A 734 43.40 15.88 16.51
C ARG A 734 44.87 15.70 16.14
N LEU A 735 45.19 15.76 14.85
CA LEU A 735 46.54 15.56 14.31
C LEU A 735 47.38 16.86 14.25
N GLY A 736 46.80 18.02 14.57
CA GLY A 736 47.49 19.32 14.54
C GLY A 736 47.87 19.81 13.14
N ASP A 737 47.17 19.36 12.09
CA ASP A 737 47.43 19.75 10.67
C ASP A 737 46.77 21.09 10.28
N ARG A 738 46.05 21.71 11.24
CA ARG A 738 45.65 23.12 11.24
C ARG A 738 46.13 23.78 12.54
N PRO A 739 46.70 25.00 12.49
CA PRO A 739 46.97 25.75 13.71
C PRO A 739 45.64 26.04 14.39
N ASP A 740 45.52 25.64 15.66
CA ASP A 740 44.40 26.05 16.50
C ASP A 740 44.43 27.58 16.63
N LEU A 741 43.46 28.24 16.00
CA LEU A 741 43.26 29.69 16.10
C LEU A 741 42.40 30.05 17.33
N ALA A 742 41.97 29.07 18.12
CA ALA A 742 41.32 29.31 19.40
C ALA A 742 42.40 29.53 20.48
N LEU A 743 42.50 30.76 20.97
CA LEU A 743 43.22 31.03 22.20
C LEU A 743 42.44 30.39 23.35
N GLY A 744 42.93 29.27 23.87
CA GLY A 744 42.35 28.57 25.02
C GLY A 744 42.36 29.45 26.27
N ALA A 745 41.25 30.13 26.55
CA ALA A 745 41.01 30.82 27.80
C ALA A 745 40.25 29.90 28.76
N PRO A 746 40.67 29.76 30.04
CA PRO A 746 39.91 29.02 31.03
C PRO A 746 38.45 29.52 31.08
N PRO A 747 37.44 28.64 31.28
CA PRO A 747 36.03 29.05 31.35
C PRO A 747 35.77 30.15 32.39
N SER A 748 36.55 30.16 33.49
CA SER A 748 36.51 31.23 34.50
C SER A 748 37.02 32.57 33.96
N LEU A 749 38.02 32.57 33.09
CA LEU A 749 38.56 33.75 32.43
C LEU A 749 37.59 34.28 31.37
N LEU A 750 36.97 33.38 30.59
CA LEU A 750 35.92 33.75 29.64
C LEU A 750 34.70 34.35 30.35
N ALA A 751 34.27 33.76 31.47
CA ALA A 751 33.19 34.33 32.28
C ALA A 751 33.55 35.71 32.84
N LEU A 752 34.81 35.91 33.24
CA LEU A 752 35.31 37.19 33.76
C LEU A 752 35.40 38.26 32.67
N TRP A 753 35.86 37.90 31.48
CA TRP A 753 35.86 38.78 30.30
C TRP A 753 34.45 39.13 29.85
N THR A 754 33.56 38.15 29.78
CA THR A 754 32.15 38.38 29.43
C THR A 754 31.46 39.30 30.44
N ALA A 755 31.74 39.13 31.73
CA ALA A 755 31.23 40.01 32.77
C ALA A 755 31.82 41.44 32.67
N ALA A 756 33.11 41.56 32.35
CA ALA A 756 33.76 42.85 32.14
C ALA A 756 33.24 43.56 30.88
N ASP A 757 33.02 42.83 29.78
CA ASP A 757 32.45 43.36 28.54
C ASP A 757 30.99 43.79 28.74
N ALA A 758 30.20 43.02 29.48
CA ALA A 758 28.83 43.39 29.84
C ALA A 758 28.79 44.67 30.71
N ALA A 759 29.68 44.78 31.70
CA ALA A 759 29.81 45.97 32.53
C ALA A 759 30.31 47.18 31.73
N GLY A 760 31.22 46.97 30.78
CA GLY A 760 31.69 47.98 29.84
C GLY A 760 30.58 48.47 28.91
N LEU A 761 29.79 47.55 28.35
CA LEU A 761 28.63 47.86 27.52
C LEU A 761 27.57 48.64 28.30
N ASP A 762 27.30 48.25 29.54
CA ASP A 762 26.35 48.95 30.40
C ASP A 762 26.83 50.36 30.76
N SER A 763 28.14 50.52 31.00
CA SER A 763 28.79 51.82 31.22
C SER A 763 28.74 52.72 29.98
N LEU A 764 28.95 52.16 28.79
CA LEU A 764 28.83 52.89 27.52
C LEU A 764 27.39 53.34 27.26
N ARG A 765 26.40 52.50 27.60
CA ARG A 765 24.98 52.83 27.53
C ARG A 765 24.59 53.94 28.50
N THR A 766 25.10 53.94 29.73
CA THR A 766 24.83 55.00 30.72
C THR A 766 25.47 56.33 30.32
N LEU A 767 26.66 56.29 29.70
CA LEU A 767 27.36 57.49 29.20
C LEU A 767 26.86 57.99 27.84
N ARG A 768 25.88 57.30 27.22
CA ARG A 768 25.30 57.61 25.89
C ARG A 768 26.34 57.78 24.79
N LEU A 769 27.44 57.04 24.87
CA LEU A 769 28.46 57.00 23.82
C LEU A 769 28.00 56.06 22.70
N PRO A 770 28.30 56.37 21.42
CA PRO A 770 27.91 55.53 20.29
C PRO A 770 28.62 54.17 20.39
N ILE A 771 27.84 53.09 20.41
CA ILE A 771 28.32 51.71 20.37
C ILE A 771 28.36 51.30 18.89
N PRO A 772 29.52 50.94 18.32
CA PRO A 772 29.59 50.44 16.95
C PRO A 772 28.74 49.16 16.81
N ALA A 773 27.93 49.06 15.76
CA ALA A 773 27.25 47.82 15.44
C ALA A 773 28.29 46.72 15.16
N LEU A 774 28.17 45.58 15.84
CA LEU A 774 29.03 44.43 15.61
C LEU A 774 28.63 43.74 14.28
N PHE A 775 29.51 43.93 13.28
CA PHE A 775 29.74 43.17 12.04
C PHE A 775 28.85 43.41 10.81
N ASP A 776 29.29 44.32 9.92
CA ASP A 776 29.65 43.93 8.55
C ASP A 776 31.06 43.30 8.63
N ALA A 777 31.23 42.11 8.05
CA ALA A 777 32.55 41.47 7.98
C ALA A 777 33.45 42.26 7.01
N PRO A 778 34.68 42.67 7.40
CA PRO A 778 35.62 43.22 6.44
C PRO A 778 36.11 42.12 5.50
N GLU A 779 36.04 42.36 4.19
CA GLU A 779 36.68 41.53 3.17
C GLU A 779 38.17 41.34 3.48
N PRO A 780 38.74 40.13 3.32
CA PRO A 780 40.17 39.93 3.51
C PRO A 780 40.93 40.55 2.34
N THR A 781 41.48 41.74 2.57
CA THR A 781 42.51 42.33 1.71
C THR A 781 43.81 41.56 1.90
N VAL A 782 44.16 40.74 0.91
CA VAL A 782 45.45 40.05 0.85
C VAL A 782 46.53 41.07 0.47
N SER A 783 47.22 41.59 1.47
CA SER A 783 48.48 42.35 1.32
C SER A 783 49.60 41.53 1.95
N ALA A 784 50.38 40.85 1.12
CA ALA A 784 51.58 40.12 1.55
C ALA A 784 52.76 41.08 1.79
N PRO A 785 53.48 40.98 2.93
CA PRO A 785 54.85 41.48 3.03
C PRO A 785 55.86 40.41 2.59
N PRO A 786 57.04 40.81 2.07
CA PRO A 786 58.00 39.89 1.49
C PRO A 786 58.80 39.22 2.60
N THR A 787 58.92 37.89 2.55
CA THR A 787 59.94 37.18 3.33
C THR A 787 60.84 36.41 2.38
N ASP A 788 62.09 36.85 2.37
CA ASP A 788 63.23 36.22 1.74
C ASP A 788 63.37 34.76 2.15
N ALA A 789 63.44 33.88 1.16
CA ALA A 789 64.06 32.57 1.31
C ALA A 789 64.64 32.08 -0.02
N SER A 790 65.57 32.86 -0.60
CA SER A 790 66.53 32.33 -1.56
C SER A 790 67.72 31.71 -0.79
N GLY A 791 67.82 30.38 -0.77
CA GLY A 791 68.91 29.69 -0.08
C GLY A 791 68.92 28.17 -0.23
N ARG A 792 69.14 27.71 -1.47
CA ARG A 792 69.68 26.40 -1.91
C ARG A 792 69.73 25.23 -0.89
N ALA A 793 69.18 24.08 -1.30
CA ALA A 793 70.01 22.97 -1.79
C ALA A 793 69.17 21.95 -2.58
N ALA A 794 69.41 21.89 -3.89
CA ALA A 794 69.20 20.68 -4.67
C ALA A 794 70.44 19.79 -4.50
N ALA A 795 70.24 18.55 -4.04
CA ALA A 795 70.96 17.34 -4.47
C ALA A 795 70.60 16.15 -3.57
N GLY A 796 70.24 15.02 -4.18
CA GLY A 796 70.48 13.69 -3.61
C GLY A 796 69.27 12.78 -3.42
N ASN A 797 69.01 11.96 -4.44
CA ASN A 797 68.56 10.55 -4.39
C ASN A 797 67.53 10.07 -3.34
N ASP A 798 66.40 9.59 -3.88
CA ASP A 798 65.89 8.23 -3.67
C ASP A 798 65.69 7.75 -2.22
N ALA A 799 64.72 8.35 -1.52
CA ALA A 799 64.09 7.75 -0.35
C ALA A 799 62.55 7.87 -0.45
N PRO A 800 61.78 6.79 -0.19
CA PRO A 800 60.32 6.82 -0.28
C PRO A 800 59.75 7.81 0.74
N ARG A 801 59.08 8.85 0.25
CA ARG A 801 58.40 9.86 1.09
C ARG A 801 57.23 9.19 1.81
N ARG A 802 57.28 9.12 3.14
CA ARG A 802 56.24 8.50 3.97
C ARG A 802 54.93 9.30 3.94
N LEU A 803 53.78 8.62 3.89
CA LEU A 803 52.46 9.26 4.02
C LEU A 803 52.27 9.75 5.45
N ARG A 804 51.99 11.05 5.64
CA ARG A 804 51.65 11.58 6.97
C ARG A 804 50.26 11.10 7.38
N PRO A 805 49.94 10.98 8.68
CA PRO A 805 48.61 10.58 9.14
C PRO A 805 47.47 11.39 8.51
N ALA A 806 47.60 12.72 8.39
CA ALA A 806 46.60 13.56 7.74
C ALA A 806 46.42 13.23 6.23
N ASP A 807 47.48 12.84 5.53
CA ASP A 807 47.41 12.46 4.11
C ASP A 807 46.68 11.10 3.94
N ARG A 808 46.75 10.21 4.94
CA ARG A 808 46.00 8.94 4.95
C ARG A 808 44.49 9.16 5.08
N TRP A 809 44.08 10.07 5.96
CA TRP A 809 42.66 10.40 6.12
C TRP A 809 42.07 11.11 4.91
N ARG A 810 42.84 11.97 4.24
CA ARG A 810 42.46 12.56 2.95
C ARG A 810 42.20 11.49 1.88
N LEU A 811 43.09 10.49 1.78
CA LEU A 811 42.93 9.34 0.87
C LEU A 811 41.73 8.45 1.21
N LEU A 812 41.53 8.18 2.50
CA LEU A 812 40.46 7.30 3.00
C LEU A 812 39.08 7.94 2.82
N LEU A 813 38.93 9.24 3.09
CA LEU A 813 37.66 9.96 2.98
C LEU A 813 37.39 10.48 1.57
N GLY A 814 38.39 10.47 0.68
CA GLY A 814 38.28 11.01 -0.68
C GLY A 814 38.04 12.52 -0.70
N ARG A 815 38.68 13.27 0.21
CA ARG A 815 38.49 14.72 0.39
C ARG A 815 39.83 15.45 0.43
N GLU A 816 39.82 16.73 0.04
CA GLU A 816 41.01 17.59 -0.07
C GLU A 816 42.16 16.98 -0.92
N SER A 817 41.84 16.32 -2.04
CA SER A 817 42.81 15.66 -2.93
C SER A 817 43.92 16.60 -3.43
N GLU A 818 43.64 17.90 -3.51
CA GLU A 818 44.60 18.96 -3.88
C GLU A 818 45.74 19.14 -2.87
N ARG A 819 45.49 18.82 -1.59
CA ARG A 819 46.47 18.95 -0.50
C ARG A 819 47.36 17.70 -0.37
N LEU A 820 47.11 16.67 -1.18
CA LEU A 820 47.92 15.45 -1.21
C LEU A 820 49.27 15.66 -1.93
N PRO A 821 50.35 15.01 -1.44
CA PRO A 821 51.62 14.93 -2.17
C PRO A 821 51.42 14.41 -3.60
N ALA A 822 52.26 14.86 -4.54
CA ALA A 822 52.14 14.50 -5.97
C ALA A 822 52.10 12.98 -6.22
N GLY A 823 52.83 12.18 -5.43
CA GLY A 823 52.82 10.71 -5.54
C GLY A 823 51.61 10.02 -4.87
N ALA A 824 50.81 10.73 -4.08
CA ALA A 824 49.61 10.21 -3.42
C ALA A 824 48.32 10.53 -4.21
N ARG A 825 48.34 11.55 -5.08
CA ARG A 825 47.18 11.97 -5.89
C ARG A 825 46.71 10.89 -6.88
N SER A 826 47.61 10.06 -7.40
CA SER A 826 47.26 8.94 -8.29
C SER A 826 46.40 7.89 -7.58
N TYR A 827 46.66 7.60 -6.30
CA TYR A 827 45.86 6.67 -5.49
C TYR A 827 44.45 7.19 -5.23
N ALA A 828 44.30 8.51 -4.99
CA ALA A 828 42.99 9.15 -4.85
C ALA A 828 42.19 9.01 -6.16
N ARG A 829 42.77 9.45 -7.28
CA ARG A 829 42.13 9.42 -8.61
C ARG A 829 41.71 8.00 -9.02
N ALA A 830 42.56 7.00 -8.81
CA ALA A 830 42.25 5.62 -9.18
C ALA A 830 41.06 5.04 -8.40
N LEU A 831 40.82 5.49 -7.16
CA LEU A 831 39.69 5.06 -6.32
C LEU A 831 38.46 5.97 -6.46
N ASP A 832 38.63 7.24 -6.84
CA ASP A 832 37.53 8.15 -7.18
C ASP A 832 36.72 7.61 -8.37
N GLU A 833 37.32 6.80 -9.24
CA GLU A 833 36.62 6.09 -10.33
C GLU A 833 35.63 5.02 -9.84
N LEU A 834 35.79 4.50 -8.62
CA LEU A 834 34.90 3.50 -8.01
C LEU A 834 33.95 4.12 -6.98
N TYR A 835 34.44 5.08 -6.18
CA TYR A 835 33.73 5.66 -5.03
C TYR A 835 33.40 7.16 -5.19
N GLY A 836 33.86 7.81 -6.25
CA GLY A 836 33.53 9.19 -6.56
C GLY A 836 32.07 9.25 -6.97
N ALA A 837 31.32 10.10 -6.26
CA ALA A 837 29.91 10.36 -6.53
C ALA A 837 29.66 10.52 -8.05
N GLY A 838 28.66 9.81 -8.56
CA GLY A 838 28.32 9.78 -9.97
C GLY A 838 28.28 11.18 -10.60
N ARG A 839 28.95 11.29 -11.76
CA ARG A 839 29.15 12.51 -12.56
C ARG A 839 30.05 13.53 -11.84
N GLY A 840 31.27 13.68 -12.35
CA GLY A 840 32.25 14.61 -11.80
C GLY A 840 31.70 16.02 -11.57
N GLU A 841 32.29 16.70 -10.59
CA GLU A 841 32.19 18.15 -10.42
C GLU A 841 32.55 18.81 -11.77
N GLY A 842 31.52 19.17 -12.53
CA GLY A 842 31.61 19.59 -13.93
C GLY A 842 30.30 19.47 -14.71
N SER A 843 29.36 18.59 -14.32
CA SER A 843 28.03 18.55 -14.93
C SER A 843 26.93 18.98 -13.95
N ASN A 844 26.44 20.21 -14.16
CA ASN A 844 25.25 20.84 -13.59
C ASN A 844 25.42 21.56 -12.25
N ASP A 845 26.04 22.74 -12.29
CA ASP A 845 25.25 23.97 -12.06
C ASP A 845 25.98 25.21 -12.61
N PHE A 846 25.49 25.77 -13.72
CA PHE A 846 25.33 27.21 -13.99
C PHE A 846 24.88 27.38 -15.44
N GLY A 847 23.65 27.87 -15.61
CA GLY A 847 23.10 28.26 -16.89
C GLY A 847 23.91 29.39 -17.54
N ALA A 848 24.48 29.10 -18.71
CA ALA A 848 24.85 30.08 -19.71
C ALA A 848 24.69 29.44 -21.09
N ALA A 849 24.26 30.24 -22.06
CA ALA A 849 24.01 29.90 -23.46
C ALA A 849 25.12 29.05 -24.12
N PRO A 850 24.84 28.30 -25.20
CA PRO A 850 25.82 27.41 -25.82
C PRO A 850 26.97 28.22 -26.41
N GLY A 851 28.07 28.29 -25.67
CA GLY A 851 29.32 28.93 -26.06
C GLY A 851 30.38 27.90 -26.36
N ASP A 852 30.94 27.99 -27.56
CA ASP A 852 32.08 27.24 -28.08
C ASP A 852 33.33 27.52 -27.23
N GLY A 853 33.75 26.56 -26.41
CA GLY A 853 34.87 26.72 -25.48
C GLY A 853 35.37 25.37 -24.96
N GLY A 854 36.32 24.76 -25.68
CA GLY A 854 36.94 23.48 -25.30
C GLY A 854 37.74 23.58 -24.01
N GLY A 855 37.26 22.89 -22.96
CA GLY A 855 38.00 22.62 -21.73
C GLY A 855 39.15 21.64 -21.98
N ARG A 856 40.35 21.96 -21.47
CA ARG A 856 41.60 21.19 -21.60
C ARG A 856 41.74 20.12 -20.52
N GLU A 857 40.69 19.39 -20.20
CA GLU A 857 40.80 18.22 -19.32
C GLU A 857 40.94 16.95 -20.14
N ALA A 858 41.81 16.05 -19.68
CA ALA A 858 42.14 14.83 -20.39
C ALA A 858 40.92 13.90 -20.46
N PRO A 859 40.69 13.23 -21.61
CA PRO A 859 39.63 12.25 -21.74
C PRO A 859 39.74 11.15 -20.67
N PHE A 860 38.57 10.68 -20.24
CA PHE A 860 38.37 9.60 -19.27
C PHE A 860 39.27 8.38 -19.61
N PRO A 861 40.01 7.78 -18.66
CA PRO A 861 40.85 6.64 -18.96
C PRO A 861 40.01 5.43 -19.38
N THR A 862 40.48 4.70 -20.38
CA THR A 862 39.85 3.44 -20.81
C THR A 862 39.95 2.37 -19.70
N ALA A 863 39.05 1.39 -19.68
CA ALA A 863 39.06 0.29 -18.69
C ALA A 863 40.44 -0.39 -18.56
N ARG A 864 41.17 -0.50 -19.68
CA ARG A 864 42.53 -1.06 -19.73
C ARG A 864 43.57 -0.14 -19.09
N GLU A 865 43.51 1.17 -19.34
CA GLU A 865 44.41 2.15 -18.72
C GLU A 865 44.19 2.22 -17.21
N TRP A 866 42.93 2.21 -16.77
CA TRP A 866 42.56 2.18 -15.35
C TRP A 866 43.00 0.88 -14.66
N SER A 867 42.81 -0.26 -15.32
CA SER A 867 43.29 -1.58 -14.87
C SER A 867 44.81 -1.63 -14.68
N GLN A 868 45.58 -1.06 -15.62
CA GLN A 868 47.04 -0.98 -15.53
C GLN A 868 47.52 -0.02 -14.44
N GLU A 869 46.82 1.10 -14.27
CA GLU A 869 47.08 2.06 -13.19
C GLU A 869 46.84 1.43 -11.81
N LEU A 870 45.74 0.69 -11.63
CA LEU A 870 45.45 -0.05 -10.41
C LEU A 870 46.50 -1.14 -10.12
N GLU A 871 46.99 -1.84 -11.14
CA GLU A 871 48.08 -2.81 -10.98
C GLU A 871 49.38 -2.15 -10.54
N ALA A 872 49.74 -1.02 -11.13
CA ALA A 872 50.95 -0.29 -10.80
C ALA A 872 50.92 0.31 -9.38
N LEU A 873 49.75 0.76 -8.91
CA LEU A 873 49.58 1.42 -7.63
C LEU A 873 49.35 0.45 -6.47
N PHE A 874 48.46 -0.54 -6.64
CA PHE A 874 48.03 -1.43 -5.55
C PHE A 874 48.44 -2.90 -5.74
N GLY A 875 49.05 -3.24 -6.89
CA GLY A 875 49.42 -4.60 -7.25
C GLY A 875 48.25 -5.46 -7.74
N THR A 876 48.58 -6.59 -8.35
CA THR A 876 47.62 -7.46 -9.05
C THR A 876 46.48 -7.95 -8.15
N ARG A 877 46.72 -8.21 -6.85
CA ARG A 877 45.67 -8.72 -5.95
C ARG A 877 44.58 -7.71 -5.65
N VAL A 878 44.95 -6.47 -5.35
CA VAL A 878 43.98 -5.41 -5.00
C VAL A 878 43.28 -4.88 -6.25
N ARG A 879 43.99 -4.81 -7.38
CA ARG A 879 43.41 -4.53 -8.69
C ARG A 879 42.19 -5.42 -8.95
N GLU A 880 42.34 -6.74 -8.85
CA GLU A 880 41.25 -7.69 -9.12
C GLU A 880 40.03 -7.49 -8.18
N GLU A 881 40.25 -7.11 -6.93
CA GLU A 881 39.18 -6.79 -5.98
C GLU A 881 38.43 -5.50 -6.34
N VAL A 882 39.15 -4.46 -6.79
CA VAL A 882 38.58 -3.16 -7.19
C VAL A 882 37.80 -3.31 -8.50
N LEU A 883 38.33 -4.03 -9.49
CA LEU A 883 37.65 -4.29 -10.75
C LEU A 883 36.37 -5.11 -10.56
N ALA A 884 36.40 -6.14 -9.69
CA ALA A 884 35.21 -6.94 -9.38
C ALA A 884 34.10 -6.09 -8.74
N ARG A 885 34.45 -5.19 -7.81
CA ARG A 885 33.50 -4.23 -7.22
C ARG A 885 32.95 -3.23 -8.24
N ALA A 886 33.77 -2.78 -9.19
CA ALA A 886 33.33 -1.87 -10.24
C ALA A 886 32.24 -2.52 -11.13
N VAL A 887 32.40 -3.81 -11.44
CA VAL A 887 31.37 -4.58 -12.15
C VAL A 887 30.10 -4.70 -11.32
N ASP A 888 30.21 -5.02 -10.02
CA ASP A 888 29.04 -5.08 -9.12
C ASP A 888 28.31 -3.71 -9.01
N ALA A 889 29.04 -2.60 -9.17
CA ALA A 889 28.50 -1.24 -9.21
C ALA A 889 27.98 -0.81 -10.60
N GLY A 890 27.98 -1.70 -11.60
CA GLY A 890 27.41 -1.48 -12.94
C GLY A 890 28.40 -1.11 -14.04
N ARG A 891 29.72 -1.12 -13.79
CA ARG A 891 30.77 -0.80 -14.77
C ARG A 891 31.28 -2.05 -15.49
N THR A 892 30.52 -2.50 -16.50
CA THR A 892 30.72 -3.79 -17.19
C THR A 892 31.85 -3.83 -18.22
N ASP A 893 32.37 -2.68 -18.65
CA ASP A 893 33.49 -2.53 -19.60
C ASP A 893 34.83 -3.08 -19.06
N VAL A 894 34.92 -3.28 -17.75
CA VAL A 894 36.11 -3.75 -17.03
C VAL A 894 36.21 -5.28 -16.98
N LEU A 895 35.14 -5.98 -17.32
CA LEU A 895 35.00 -7.43 -17.20
C LEU A 895 36.02 -8.22 -18.05
N ALA A 896 36.48 -7.64 -19.16
CA ALA A 896 37.48 -8.23 -20.04
C ALA A 896 38.91 -8.23 -19.47
N GLU A 897 39.17 -7.42 -18.45
CA GLU A 897 40.48 -7.27 -17.81
C GLU A 897 40.63 -8.15 -16.55
N LEU A 898 39.53 -8.67 -15.99
CA LEU A 898 39.54 -9.53 -14.79
C LEU A 898 40.26 -10.87 -15.04
N ASP A 899 41.09 -11.31 -14.09
CA ASP A 899 41.68 -12.66 -14.10
C ASP A 899 40.73 -13.69 -13.43
N PRO A 900 40.23 -14.69 -14.18
CA PRO A 900 39.39 -15.78 -13.68
C PRO A 900 39.92 -16.51 -12.43
N ALA A 901 41.24 -16.57 -12.26
CA ALA A 901 41.88 -17.34 -11.19
C ALA A 901 42.00 -16.56 -9.87
N SER A 902 41.97 -15.23 -9.90
CA SER A 902 42.16 -14.37 -8.72
C SER A 902 40.87 -13.80 -8.16
N VAL A 903 39.81 -13.71 -8.97
CA VAL A 903 38.55 -13.06 -8.60
C VAL A 903 37.72 -13.94 -7.66
N ARG A 904 37.16 -13.31 -6.62
CA ARG A 904 36.27 -13.96 -5.66
C ARG A 904 34.85 -14.09 -6.25
N PRO A 905 34.14 -15.20 -5.97
CA PRO A 905 32.76 -15.33 -6.39
C PRO A 905 31.75 -14.45 -5.67
N SER A 906 30.93 -13.75 -6.44
CA SER A 906 29.68 -13.11 -6.00
C SER A 906 28.52 -13.49 -6.95
N VAL A 907 27.29 -13.38 -6.44
CA VAL A 907 26.08 -13.67 -7.23
C VAL A 907 25.88 -12.59 -8.28
N GLU A 908 26.18 -11.35 -7.92
CA GLU A 908 26.11 -10.13 -8.72
C GLU A 908 27.13 -10.16 -9.88
N LEU A 909 28.36 -10.61 -9.63
CA LEU A 909 29.38 -10.82 -10.65
C LEU A 909 28.98 -11.96 -11.60
N LEU A 910 28.50 -13.09 -11.06
CA LEU A 910 28.05 -14.22 -11.89
C LEU A 910 26.86 -13.82 -12.79
N ALA A 911 25.91 -13.06 -12.25
CA ALA A 911 24.79 -12.50 -12.98
C ALA A 911 25.25 -11.58 -14.13
N SER A 912 26.15 -10.65 -13.82
CA SER A 912 26.70 -9.68 -14.77
C SER A 912 27.56 -10.34 -15.85
N VAL A 913 28.31 -11.39 -15.50
CA VAL A 913 29.07 -12.19 -16.48
C VAL A 913 28.11 -12.92 -17.43
N LEU A 914 27.07 -13.57 -16.90
CA LEU A 914 26.16 -14.39 -17.71
C LEU A 914 25.20 -13.58 -18.58
N SER A 915 24.78 -12.38 -18.17
CA SER A 915 23.96 -11.49 -19.02
C SER A 915 24.70 -11.02 -20.27
N LEU A 916 26.05 -10.95 -20.22
CA LEU A 916 26.89 -10.56 -21.34
C LEU A 916 27.24 -11.72 -22.28
N VAL A 917 27.14 -12.99 -21.85
CA VAL A 917 27.56 -14.17 -22.64
C VAL A 917 26.81 -14.29 -23.96
N GLY A 918 25.56 -13.82 -24.07
CA GLY A 918 24.78 -13.84 -25.31
C GLY A 918 25.37 -13.00 -26.46
N GLY A 919 26.26 -12.04 -26.16
CA GLY A 919 26.85 -11.11 -27.13
C GLY A 919 28.37 -11.23 -27.35
N LEU A 920 29.06 -12.17 -26.69
CA LEU A 920 30.53 -12.25 -26.70
C LEU A 920 31.10 -13.22 -27.76
N PRO A 921 32.26 -12.92 -28.38
CA PRO A 921 32.96 -13.86 -29.26
C PRO A 921 33.38 -15.17 -28.54
N GLU A 922 33.36 -16.31 -29.24
CA GLU A 922 33.70 -17.64 -28.69
C GLU A 922 35.04 -17.68 -27.92
N GLN A 923 36.04 -16.91 -28.38
CA GLN A 923 37.35 -16.82 -27.71
C GLN A 923 37.28 -16.16 -26.32
N GLN A 924 36.34 -15.25 -26.10
CA GLN A 924 36.13 -14.58 -24.80
C GLN A 924 35.28 -15.44 -23.86
N VAL A 925 34.26 -16.13 -24.39
CA VAL A 925 33.46 -17.11 -23.63
C VAL A 925 34.35 -18.26 -23.11
N ALA A 926 35.33 -18.70 -23.91
CA ALA A 926 36.30 -19.73 -23.49
C ALA A 926 37.17 -19.29 -22.30
N LYS A 927 37.49 -17.99 -22.19
CA LYS A 927 38.25 -17.43 -21.05
C LYS A 927 37.43 -17.31 -19.77
N LEU A 928 36.11 -17.08 -19.88
CA LEU A 928 35.20 -16.92 -18.74
C LEU A 928 34.68 -18.26 -18.18
N ARG A 929 34.79 -19.37 -18.94
CA ARG A 929 34.31 -20.69 -18.52
C ARG A 929 34.91 -21.21 -17.20
N PRO A 930 36.22 -21.10 -16.93
CA PRO A 930 36.81 -21.48 -15.65
C PRO A 930 36.31 -20.61 -14.49
N LEU A 931 36.08 -19.31 -14.72
CA LEU A 931 35.53 -18.40 -13.73
C LEU A 931 34.12 -18.86 -13.34
N VAL A 932 33.19 -18.99 -14.28
CA VAL A 932 31.81 -19.39 -14.00
C VAL A 932 31.72 -20.74 -13.28
N ARG A 933 32.52 -21.74 -13.69
CA ARG A 933 32.53 -23.04 -13.00
C ARG A 933 32.94 -22.90 -11.53
N ARG A 934 34.00 -22.14 -11.24
CA ARG A 934 34.43 -21.85 -9.87
C ARG A 934 33.40 -21.03 -9.10
N LEU A 935 32.80 -20.02 -9.73
CA LEU A 935 31.74 -19.19 -9.16
C LEU A 935 30.58 -20.06 -8.68
N VAL A 936 30.12 -20.97 -9.54
CA VAL A 936 29.04 -21.92 -9.24
C VAL A 936 29.43 -22.88 -8.12
N ASP A 937 30.63 -23.48 -8.17
CA ASP A 937 31.09 -24.44 -7.14
C ASP A 937 31.24 -23.80 -5.74
N GLU A 938 31.66 -22.54 -5.65
CA GLU A 938 31.80 -21.80 -4.40
C GLU A 938 30.46 -21.27 -3.88
N LEU A 939 29.64 -20.66 -4.74
CA LEU A 939 28.28 -20.21 -4.37
C LEU A 939 27.40 -21.39 -3.95
N THR A 940 27.55 -22.55 -4.58
CA THR A 940 26.86 -23.78 -4.18
C THR A 940 27.27 -24.21 -2.78
N ARG A 941 28.55 -24.12 -2.41
CA ARG A 941 29.02 -24.41 -1.06
C ARG A 941 28.50 -23.42 -0.03
N GLU A 942 28.46 -22.14 -0.38
CA GLU A 942 27.95 -21.08 0.51
C GLU A 942 26.44 -21.19 0.71
N LEU A 943 25.67 -21.36 -0.37
CA LEU A 943 24.21 -21.57 -0.32
C LEU A 943 23.86 -22.91 0.33
N ALA A 944 24.61 -23.99 0.12
CA ALA A 944 24.44 -25.23 0.88
C ALA A 944 24.66 -25.03 2.39
N THR A 945 25.52 -24.07 2.78
CA THR A 945 25.77 -23.71 4.19
C THR A 945 24.67 -22.81 4.76
N ARG A 946 24.15 -21.85 3.97
CA ARG A 946 23.02 -20.97 4.34
C ARG A 946 21.65 -21.68 4.32
N LEU A 947 21.47 -22.66 3.43
CA LEU A 947 20.30 -23.53 3.35
C LEU A 947 20.40 -24.73 4.29
N ARG A 948 21.59 -24.98 4.90
CA ARG A 948 21.75 -26.06 5.89
C ARG A 948 20.79 -25.90 7.07
N PRO A 949 20.69 -24.73 7.73
CA PRO A 949 19.77 -24.53 8.85
C PRO A 949 18.30 -24.68 8.43
N THR A 950 17.90 -24.18 7.24
CA THR A 950 16.53 -24.31 6.74
C THR A 950 16.16 -25.74 6.38
N LEU A 951 17.12 -26.55 5.93
CA LEU A 951 16.96 -27.99 5.66
C LEU A 951 17.20 -28.89 6.89
N THR A 952 17.83 -28.39 7.96
CA THR A 952 18.10 -29.18 9.19
C THR A 952 16.83 -29.57 9.95
N GLY A 953 15.68 -28.97 9.64
CA GLY A 953 14.38 -29.34 10.20
C GLY A 953 13.88 -30.74 9.78
N LEU A 954 14.43 -31.33 8.72
CA LEU A 954 13.92 -32.59 8.15
C LEU A 954 14.58 -33.85 8.71
N ALA A 955 15.69 -33.73 9.45
CA ALA A 955 16.36 -34.88 10.06
C ALA A 955 17.00 -34.55 11.41
N THR A 956 16.28 -33.87 12.31
CA THR A 956 16.76 -33.75 13.69
C THR A 956 16.58 -35.06 14.45
N PRO A 957 17.63 -35.54 15.14
CA PRO A 957 17.52 -36.58 16.14
C PRO A 957 16.42 -36.27 17.16
N ARG A 958 15.27 -36.94 17.07
CA ARG A 958 14.19 -36.79 18.06
C ARG A 958 14.68 -37.23 19.45
N PRO A 959 14.36 -36.49 20.52
CA PRO A 959 14.63 -36.90 21.89
C PRO A 959 13.77 -38.12 22.23
N THR A 960 14.41 -39.16 22.78
CA THR A 960 13.80 -40.42 23.17
C THR A 960 14.36 -40.85 24.52
N ARG A 961 13.55 -41.50 25.35
CA ARG A 961 14.01 -42.13 26.59
C ARG A 961 14.54 -43.55 26.36
N ARG A 962 14.40 -44.07 25.13
CA ARG A 962 14.93 -45.38 24.76
C ARG A 962 16.43 -45.27 24.47
N PRO A 963 17.29 -46.08 25.12
CA PRO A 963 18.71 -46.09 24.84
C PRO A 963 18.95 -46.56 23.40
N GLY A 964 19.45 -45.68 22.54
CA GLY A 964 19.61 -45.97 21.10
C GLY A 964 20.45 -44.97 20.29
N GLY A 965 20.63 -43.74 20.77
CA GLY A 965 21.61 -42.79 20.20
C GLY A 965 22.29 -41.92 21.27
N ARG A 966 22.94 -40.82 20.89
CA ARG A 966 23.80 -40.03 21.82
C ARG A 966 22.96 -39.39 22.94
N LEU A 967 23.50 -39.30 24.15
CA LEU A 967 22.82 -38.66 25.30
C LEU A 967 22.67 -37.14 25.04
N ASP A 968 21.44 -36.63 25.12
CA ASP A 968 21.12 -35.20 25.10
C ASP A 968 21.35 -34.64 26.50
N LEU A 969 22.60 -34.24 26.76
CA LEU A 969 23.08 -33.72 28.05
C LEU A 969 22.24 -32.53 28.56
N PRO A 970 21.94 -31.50 27.74
CA PRO A 970 21.11 -30.37 28.18
C PRO A 970 19.69 -30.78 28.63
N ARG A 971 18.99 -31.62 27.86
CA ARG A 971 17.64 -32.08 28.26
C ARG A 971 17.68 -33.05 29.44
N THR A 972 18.71 -33.90 29.50
CA THR A 972 18.93 -34.79 30.63
C THR A 972 19.17 -33.99 31.90
N LEU A 973 20.01 -32.95 31.86
CA LEU A 973 20.23 -32.08 33.02
C LEU A 973 18.93 -31.38 33.45
N ARG A 974 18.21 -30.72 32.54
CA ARG A 974 16.94 -30.05 32.87
C ARG A 974 15.88 -30.99 33.47
N ALA A 975 15.74 -32.20 32.91
CA ALA A 975 14.80 -33.19 33.41
C ALA A 975 15.15 -33.75 34.80
N ASN A 976 16.40 -33.58 35.23
CA ASN A 976 16.92 -34.06 36.51
C ASN A 976 17.33 -32.92 37.47
N LEU A 977 17.14 -31.66 37.11
CA LEU A 977 17.46 -30.51 37.97
C LEU A 977 16.71 -30.57 39.31
N SER A 978 15.47 -31.08 39.31
CA SER A 978 14.69 -31.30 40.55
C SER A 978 15.24 -32.42 41.44
N LEU A 979 16.19 -33.22 40.94
CA LEU A 979 16.86 -34.31 41.63
C LEU A 979 18.29 -33.91 42.04
N ALA A 980 18.62 -32.62 42.00
CA ALA A 980 19.88 -32.11 42.50
C ALA A 980 19.96 -32.29 44.02
N ARG A 981 21.04 -32.93 44.50
CA ARG A 981 21.31 -33.10 45.92
C ARG A 981 22.63 -32.45 46.28
N ARG A 982 22.69 -31.88 47.48
CA ARG A 982 23.93 -31.36 48.04
C ARG A 982 24.65 -32.50 48.75
N LEU A 983 25.90 -32.73 48.39
CA LEU A 983 26.78 -33.66 49.08
C LEU A 983 27.21 -33.06 50.43
N ASP A 984 27.71 -33.92 51.32
CA ASP A 984 28.18 -33.53 52.65
C ASP A 984 29.36 -32.53 52.62
N ASP A 985 30.02 -32.39 51.46
CA ASP A 985 31.06 -31.40 51.18
C ASP A 985 30.53 -30.05 50.60
N GLY A 986 29.21 -29.89 50.51
CA GLY A 986 28.54 -28.68 50.03
C GLY A 986 28.37 -28.59 48.50
N ARG A 987 28.92 -29.54 47.72
CA ARG A 987 28.79 -29.55 46.25
C ARG A 987 27.41 -30.03 45.81
N LEU A 988 26.82 -29.34 44.85
CA LEU A 988 25.53 -29.72 44.26
C LEU A 988 25.77 -30.72 43.11
N VAL A 989 25.21 -31.91 43.22
CA VAL A 989 25.32 -32.96 42.18
C VAL A 989 23.92 -33.31 41.67
N VAL A 990 23.76 -33.33 40.35
CA VAL A 990 22.52 -33.72 39.67
C VAL A 990 22.59 -35.21 39.34
N MET A 991 21.73 -36.03 39.94
CA MET A 991 21.62 -37.46 39.62
C MET A 991 20.84 -37.65 38.31
N PRO A 992 21.42 -38.21 37.24
CA PRO A 992 20.75 -38.34 35.95
C PRO A 992 19.83 -39.57 35.90
N GLU A 993 18.78 -39.61 36.73
CA GLU A 993 17.81 -40.72 36.76
C GLU A 993 16.91 -40.79 35.50
N ARG A 994 16.74 -39.65 34.81
CA ARG A 994 15.91 -39.52 33.60
C ARG A 994 16.76 -39.17 32.37
N PRO A 995 17.57 -40.09 31.83
CA PRO A 995 18.40 -39.83 30.66
C PRO A 995 17.53 -39.67 29.40
N VAL A 996 17.82 -38.62 28.63
CA VAL A 996 17.20 -38.36 27.32
C VAL A 996 18.26 -38.56 26.25
N PHE A 997 17.97 -39.39 25.25
CA PHE A 997 18.87 -39.73 24.14
C PHE A 997 18.33 -39.16 22.82
N SER A 998 19.20 -38.93 21.85
CA SER A 998 18.87 -38.45 20.50
C SER A 998 18.83 -39.63 19.53
N THR A 999 17.79 -39.76 18.69
CA THR A 999 17.68 -40.85 17.67
C THR A 999 18.77 -40.76 16.57
N ARG A 1000 19.18 -41.89 15.97
CA ARG A 1000 20.16 -41.91 14.86
C ARG A 1000 19.46 -41.61 13.52
N SER A 1001 19.81 -40.52 12.82
CA SER A 1001 19.35 -40.25 11.45
C SER A 1001 20.39 -40.71 10.41
N ARG A 1002 19.93 -41.28 9.28
CA ARG A 1002 20.78 -41.71 8.14
C ARG A 1002 20.78 -40.59 7.08
N GLN A 1003 21.90 -40.37 6.41
CA GLN A 1003 22.02 -39.44 5.26
C GLN A 1003 21.49 -40.12 4.00
N GLN A 1004 20.30 -39.73 3.54
CA GLN A 1004 19.79 -40.03 2.19
C GLN A 1004 19.13 -38.75 1.65
N ALA A 1005 19.22 -38.48 0.35
CA ALA A 1005 18.58 -37.31 -0.26
C ALA A 1005 17.06 -37.44 -0.12
N ASP A 1006 16.47 -36.58 0.71
CA ASP A 1006 15.09 -36.74 1.18
C ASP A 1006 14.06 -36.12 0.22
N TRP A 1007 14.47 -35.29 -0.75
CA TRP A 1007 13.58 -34.55 -1.64
C TRP A 1007 14.05 -34.52 -3.09
N ARG A 1008 13.09 -34.52 -4.02
CA ARG A 1008 13.31 -34.39 -5.47
C ARG A 1008 12.80 -33.04 -5.96
N LEU A 1009 13.63 -32.34 -6.72
CA LEU A 1009 13.31 -31.07 -7.36
C LEU A 1009 13.32 -31.24 -8.87
N ILE A 1010 12.27 -30.81 -9.56
CA ILE A 1010 12.17 -30.80 -11.02
C ILE A 1010 11.96 -29.36 -11.45
N LEU A 1011 12.96 -28.75 -12.07
CA LEU A 1011 12.89 -27.41 -12.66
C LEU A 1011 12.44 -27.53 -14.13
N VAL A 1012 11.34 -26.86 -14.46
CA VAL A 1012 10.72 -26.86 -15.79
C VAL A 1012 10.79 -25.43 -16.32
N VAL A 1013 11.65 -25.17 -17.30
CA VAL A 1013 12.02 -23.81 -17.72
C VAL A 1013 11.63 -23.57 -19.17
N ASP A 1014 10.93 -22.46 -19.40
CA ASP A 1014 10.55 -21.98 -20.72
C ASP A 1014 11.74 -21.30 -21.42
N VAL A 1015 11.96 -21.63 -22.69
CA VAL A 1015 13.07 -21.12 -23.51
C VAL A 1015 12.61 -20.29 -24.72
N SER A 1016 11.41 -19.70 -24.61
CA SER A 1016 10.88 -18.76 -25.61
C SER A 1016 11.74 -17.50 -25.77
N GLY A 1017 11.54 -16.75 -26.87
CA GLY A 1017 12.27 -15.52 -27.17
C GLY A 1017 12.17 -14.43 -26.10
N SER A 1018 11.07 -14.38 -25.35
CA SER A 1018 10.85 -13.45 -24.23
C SER A 1018 11.56 -13.87 -22.94
N MET A 1019 12.07 -15.11 -22.88
CA MET A 1019 12.58 -15.74 -21.66
C MET A 1019 14.10 -15.72 -21.52
N GLU A 1020 14.86 -15.15 -22.47
CA GLU A 1020 16.33 -15.25 -22.53
C GLU A 1020 17.02 -14.90 -21.20
N ALA A 1021 16.69 -13.75 -20.60
CA ALA A 1021 17.20 -13.34 -19.28
C ALA A 1021 16.83 -14.35 -18.18
N SER A 1022 15.58 -14.83 -18.16
CA SER A 1022 15.07 -15.76 -17.16
C SER A 1022 15.60 -17.19 -17.30
N VAL A 1023 16.02 -17.61 -18.49
CA VAL A 1023 16.69 -18.90 -18.74
C VAL A 1023 18.07 -18.91 -18.07
N VAL A 1024 18.82 -17.82 -18.18
CA VAL A 1024 20.13 -17.63 -17.51
C VAL A 1024 20.00 -17.83 -16.01
N TRP A 1025 19.02 -17.16 -15.40
CA TRP A 1025 18.76 -17.24 -13.96
C TRP A 1025 18.27 -18.62 -13.49
N SER A 1026 17.48 -19.30 -14.33
CA SER A 1026 16.97 -20.64 -14.02
C SER A 1026 18.05 -21.71 -14.11
N ALA A 1027 18.95 -21.63 -15.09
CA ALA A 1027 20.10 -22.51 -15.22
C ALA A 1027 21.06 -22.38 -14.03
N LEU A 1028 21.28 -21.15 -13.55
CA LEU A 1028 22.09 -20.87 -12.37
C LEU A 1028 21.47 -21.48 -11.10
N THR A 1029 20.17 -21.26 -10.89
CA THR A 1029 19.44 -21.85 -9.76
C THR A 1029 19.52 -23.38 -9.77
N ALA A 1030 19.37 -23.99 -10.95
CA ALA A 1030 19.45 -25.43 -11.12
C ALA A 1030 20.84 -25.96 -10.76
N ALA A 1031 21.91 -25.31 -11.24
CA ALA A 1031 23.29 -25.69 -10.97
C ALA A 1031 23.62 -25.62 -9.48
N VAL A 1032 23.17 -24.56 -8.81
CA VAL A 1032 23.34 -24.38 -7.36
C VAL A 1032 22.59 -25.46 -6.57
N LEU A 1033 21.34 -25.76 -6.91
CA LEU A 1033 20.54 -26.75 -6.19
C LEU A 1033 20.99 -28.19 -6.46
N ALA A 1034 21.57 -28.48 -7.62
CA ALA A 1034 22.11 -29.81 -7.94
C ALA A 1034 23.33 -30.20 -7.10
N GLY A 1035 24.10 -29.23 -6.58
CA GLY A 1035 25.20 -29.52 -5.66
C GLY A 1035 24.80 -29.67 -4.19
N VAL A 1036 23.51 -29.55 -3.84
CA VAL A 1036 23.02 -29.74 -2.47
C VAL A 1036 22.80 -31.24 -2.20
N PRO A 1037 23.52 -31.87 -1.25
CA PRO A 1037 23.47 -33.33 -1.04
C PRO A 1037 22.09 -33.89 -0.61
N ALA A 1038 21.18 -33.03 -0.16
CA ALA A 1038 19.84 -33.38 0.32
C ALA A 1038 18.78 -33.37 -0.81
N LEU A 1039 19.11 -32.89 -2.00
CA LEU A 1039 18.19 -32.72 -3.14
C LEU A 1039 18.65 -33.52 -4.35
N SER A 1040 17.71 -34.13 -5.06
CA SER A 1040 17.94 -34.63 -6.43
C SER A 1040 17.29 -33.67 -7.43
N THR A 1041 18.10 -33.01 -8.27
CA THR A 1041 17.64 -31.93 -9.16
C THR A 1041 17.57 -32.40 -10.61
N HIS A 1042 16.41 -32.23 -11.24
CA HIS A 1042 16.17 -32.45 -12.67
C HIS A 1042 15.91 -31.10 -13.36
N PHE A 1043 16.37 -30.97 -14.60
CA PHE A 1043 16.18 -29.75 -15.40
C PHE A 1043 15.58 -30.08 -16.77
N LEU A 1044 14.37 -29.59 -17.00
CA LEU A 1044 13.63 -29.74 -18.24
C LEU A 1044 13.52 -28.36 -18.90
N ALA A 1045 14.07 -28.23 -20.11
CA ALA A 1045 13.86 -27.05 -20.95
C ALA A 1045 12.72 -27.33 -21.93
N PHE A 1046 11.79 -26.40 -22.12
CA PHE A 1046 10.68 -26.60 -23.04
C PHE A 1046 10.39 -25.36 -23.91
N SER A 1047 10.03 -25.62 -25.17
CA SER A 1047 9.37 -24.66 -26.06
C SER A 1047 8.17 -25.36 -26.70
N THR A 1048 8.26 -25.77 -27.97
CA THR A 1048 7.32 -26.71 -28.63
C THR A 1048 7.71 -28.18 -28.42
N GLN A 1049 8.96 -28.42 -28.00
CA GLN A 1049 9.49 -29.72 -27.61
C GLN A 1049 10.10 -29.63 -26.21
N VAL A 1050 10.15 -30.74 -25.49
CA VAL A 1050 10.75 -30.82 -24.15
C VAL A 1050 12.09 -31.56 -24.24
N ILE A 1051 13.14 -30.97 -23.70
CA ILE A 1051 14.49 -31.53 -23.66
C ILE A 1051 14.87 -31.71 -22.19
N ASP A 1052 15.33 -32.92 -21.84
CA ASP A 1052 15.87 -33.22 -20.51
C ASP A 1052 17.39 -32.96 -20.48
N LEU A 1053 17.77 -31.88 -19.81
CA LEU A 1053 19.17 -31.46 -19.63
C LEU A 1053 19.69 -31.80 -18.22
N THR A 1054 19.04 -32.74 -17.50
CA THR A 1054 19.45 -33.15 -16.14
C THR A 1054 20.93 -33.51 -16.03
N HIS A 1055 21.52 -34.08 -17.08
CA HIS A 1055 22.93 -34.49 -17.13
C HIS A 1055 23.94 -33.33 -17.19
N ARG A 1056 23.49 -32.09 -17.46
CA ARG A 1056 24.33 -30.88 -17.56
C ARG A 1056 24.05 -29.83 -16.51
N VAL A 1057 23.20 -30.13 -15.53
CA VAL A 1057 22.84 -29.17 -14.48
C VAL A 1057 24.06 -28.69 -13.70
N SER A 1058 25.10 -29.52 -13.57
CA SER A 1058 26.37 -29.15 -12.92
C SER A 1058 27.27 -28.21 -13.74
N ASP A 1059 26.92 -27.88 -14.99
CA ASP A 1059 27.65 -26.94 -15.85
C ASP A 1059 26.69 -25.96 -16.54
N PRO A 1060 26.36 -24.81 -15.89
CA PRO A 1060 25.37 -23.88 -16.39
C PRO A 1060 25.75 -23.20 -17.71
N LEU A 1061 27.05 -23.08 -18.04
CA LEU A 1061 27.46 -22.53 -19.34
C LEU A 1061 27.16 -23.49 -20.49
N SER A 1062 27.41 -24.79 -20.30
CA SER A 1062 27.05 -25.79 -21.30
C SER A 1062 25.54 -25.93 -21.46
N LEU A 1063 24.78 -25.70 -20.38
CA LEU A 1063 23.31 -25.67 -20.39
C LEU A 1063 22.79 -24.45 -21.18
N LEU A 1064 23.37 -23.26 -20.99
CA LEU A 1064 22.97 -22.04 -21.71
C LEU A 1064 23.34 -22.04 -23.19
N LEU A 1065 24.46 -22.66 -23.58
CA LEU A 1065 24.89 -22.75 -24.98
C LEU A 1065 24.09 -23.76 -25.81
N GLU A 1066 23.43 -24.72 -25.15
CA GLU A 1066 22.63 -25.77 -25.80
C GLU A 1066 21.16 -25.38 -25.94
N VAL A 1067 20.67 -24.49 -25.07
CA VAL A 1067 19.34 -23.90 -25.17
C VAL A 1067 19.30 -22.94 -26.36
N ARG A 1068 18.73 -23.39 -27.48
CA ARG A 1068 18.43 -22.50 -28.61
C ARG A 1068 17.10 -21.79 -28.36
N VAL A 1069 17.17 -20.48 -28.14
CA VAL A 1069 16.02 -19.60 -27.99
C VAL A 1069 15.24 -19.55 -29.32
N GLY A 1070 14.02 -20.06 -29.34
CA GLY A 1070 13.16 -20.01 -30.54
C GLY A 1070 12.01 -21.03 -30.57
N GLY A 1071 10.83 -20.55 -30.96
CA GLY A 1071 9.59 -21.34 -31.09
C GLY A 1071 8.48 -20.87 -30.14
N GLY A 1072 7.25 -21.38 -30.33
CA GLY A 1072 6.12 -21.13 -29.43
C GLY A 1072 6.23 -21.89 -28.10
N THR A 1073 5.46 -21.47 -27.11
CA THR A 1073 5.50 -22.00 -25.73
C THR A 1073 4.42 -23.07 -25.52
N HIS A 1074 4.83 -24.28 -25.08
CA HIS A 1074 3.91 -25.35 -24.68
C HIS A 1074 4.16 -25.85 -23.25
N ILE A 1075 3.66 -25.12 -22.25
CA ILE A 1075 3.93 -25.36 -20.80
C ILE A 1075 3.34 -26.70 -20.36
N ALA A 1076 2.13 -27.03 -20.82
CA ALA A 1076 1.46 -28.29 -20.47
C ALA A 1076 2.30 -29.54 -20.82
N THR A 1077 3.05 -29.52 -21.94
CA THR A 1077 3.91 -30.66 -22.32
C THR A 1077 5.13 -30.76 -21.39
N GLY A 1078 5.70 -29.63 -20.96
CA GLY A 1078 6.76 -29.59 -19.94
C GLY A 1078 6.31 -30.19 -18.61
N LEU A 1079 5.12 -29.84 -18.14
CA LEU A 1079 4.53 -30.41 -16.92
C LEU A 1079 4.18 -31.89 -17.05
N ALA A 1080 3.66 -32.32 -18.20
CA ALA A 1080 3.38 -33.73 -18.46
C ALA A 1080 4.67 -34.58 -18.43
N GLN A 1081 5.79 -34.04 -18.92
CA GLN A 1081 7.10 -34.69 -18.82
C GLN A 1081 7.62 -34.69 -17.38
N ALA A 1082 7.47 -33.58 -16.64
CA ALA A 1082 7.81 -33.51 -15.22
C ALA A 1082 7.06 -34.58 -14.40
N ARG A 1083 5.75 -34.78 -14.68
CA ARG A 1083 4.92 -35.81 -14.05
C ARG A 1083 5.48 -37.23 -14.23
N ARG A 1084 6.13 -37.54 -15.37
CA ARG A 1084 6.77 -38.85 -15.59
C ARG A 1084 8.02 -39.08 -14.73
N LEU A 1085 8.67 -38.00 -14.28
CA LEU A 1085 9.85 -38.06 -13.41
C LEU A 1085 9.49 -38.12 -11.91
N VAL A 1086 8.22 -37.95 -11.56
CA VAL A 1086 7.73 -38.05 -10.18
C VAL A 1086 7.72 -39.51 -9.73
N THR A 1087 8.46 -39.83 -8.67
CA THR A 1087 8.48 -41.17 -8.05
C THR A 1087 7.77 -41.20 -6.70
N VAL A 1088 8.01 -40.20 -5.85
CA VAL A 1088 7.39 -40.07 -4.53
C VAL A 1088 6.74 -38.68 -4.46
N PRO A 1089 5.43 -38.57 -4.78
CA PRO A 1089 4.76 -37.29 -4.92
C PRO A 1089 4.93 -36.36 -3.72
N SER A 1090 4.71 -36.87 -2.51
CA SER A 1090 4.82 -36.11 -1.24
C SER A 1090 6.23 -35.60 -0.91
N ARG A 1091 7.25 -36.00 -1.68
CA ARG A 1091 8.63 -35.57 -1.56
C ARG A 1091 9.19 -35.04 -2.88
N THR A 1092 8.30 -34.62 -3.77
CA THR A 1092 8.66 -34.05 -5.08
C THR A 1092 8.15 -32.61 -5.16
N LEU A 1093 9.04 -31.72 -5.56
CA LEU A 1093 8.79 -30.32 -5.84
C LEU A 1093 8.99 -30.08 -7.33
N VAL A 1094 7.98 -29.53 -7.99
CA VAL A 1094 8.04 -29.12 -9.40
C VAL A 1094 8.01 -27.60 -9.43
N VAL A 1095 9.02 -26.97 -10.02
CA VAL A 1095 9.12 -25.51 -10.16
C VAL A 1095 9.05 -25.17 -11.64
N VAL A 1096 8.03 -24.44 -12.06
CA VAL A 1096 7.86 -23.98 -13.44
C VAL A 1096 8.31 -22.53 -13.56
N VAL A 1097 9.29 -22.26 -14.41
CA VAL A 1097 9.75 -20.90 -14.72
C VAL A 1097 9.31 -20.53 -16.14
N SER A 1098 8.40 -19.56 -16.25
CA SER A 1098 7.82 -19.10 -17.52
C SER A 1098 7.20 -17.71 -17.34
N ASP A 1099 7.01 -16.98 -18.43
CA ASP A 1099 6.14 -15.81 -18.48
C ASP A 1099 4.63 -16.19 -18.42
N PHE A 1100 4.31 -17.49 -18.35
CA PHE A 1100 2.96 -18.04 -18.30
C PHE A 1100 2.11 -17.67 -19.52
N GLU A 1101 2.73 -17.37 -20.66
CA GLU A 1101 2.04 -17.24 -21.95
C GLU A 1101 1.99 -18.61 -22.66
N GLU A 1102 0.86 -19.31 -22.55
CA GLU A 1102 0.66 -20.61 -23.20
C GLU A 1102 0.14 -20.41 -24.64
N GLY A 1103 0.87 -20.91 -25.64
CA GLY A 1103 0.49 -20.85 -27.06
C GLY A 1103 -0.56 -21.89 -27.48
N TYR A 1104 -1.02 -22.71 -26.54
CA TYR A 1104 -1.97 -23.82 -26.70
C TYR A 1104 -3.15 -23.66 -25.71
N PRO A 1105 -4.22 -24.49 -25.83
CA PRO A 1105 -5.37 -24.36 -24.93
C PRO A 1105 -5.01 -24.51 -23.45
N ILE A 1106 -5.28 -23.47 -22.66
CA ILE A 1106 -4.97 -23.37 -21.21
C ILE A 1106 -5.59 -24.53 -20.39
N GLY A 1107 -6.68 -25.12 -20.87
CA GLY A 1107 -7.31 -26.29 -20.22
C GLY A 1107 -6.36 -27.49 -20.05
N GLY A 1108 -5.43 -27.70 -20.99
CA GLY A 1108 -4.42 -28.75 -20.87
C GLY A 1108 -3.40 -28.47 -19.76
N LEU A 1109 -2.96 -27.22 -19.67
CA LEU A 1109 -2.06 -26.72 -18.63
C LEU A 1109 -2.67 -26.86 -17.23
N LEU A 1110 -3.89 -26.36 -17.04
CA LEU A 1110 -4.60 -26.47 -15.74
C LEU A 1110 -4.89 -27.93 -15.35
N GLY A 1111 -5.15 -28.80 -16.33
CA GLY A 1111 -5.32 -30.23 -16.12
C GLY A 1111 -4.07 -30.90 -15.55
N GLU A 1112 -2.89 -30.63 -16.14
CA GLU A 1112 -1.63 -31.21 -15.66
C GLU A 1112 -1.22 -30.65 -14.28
N VAL A 1113 -1.45 -29.36 -14.02
CA VAL A 1113 -1.22 -28.75 -12.70
C VAL A 1113 -2.10 -29.40 -11.63
N ARG A 1114 -3.40 -29.53 -11.87
CA ARG A 1114 -4.32 -30.20 -10.94
C ARG A 1114 -3.95 -31.66 -10.72
N ALA A 1115 -3.51 -32.37 -11.77
CA ALA A 1115 -3.07 -33.76 -11.67
C ALA A 1115 -1.84 -33.91 -10.77
N LEU A 1116 -0.84 -33.04 -10.92
CA LEU A 1116 0.35 -33.03 -10.07
C LEU A 1116 0.00 -32.72 -8.62
N ILE A 1117 -0.79 -31.67 -8.37
CA ILE A 1117 -1.18 -31.27 -7.00
C ILE A 1117 -2.02 -32.36 -6.33
N THR A 1118 -2.99 -32.93 -7.04
CA THR A 1118 -3.84 -34.02 -6.52
C THR A 1118 -3.04 -35.28 -6.22
N SER A 1119 -1.95 -35.53 -6.94
CA SER A 1119 -1.03 -36.63 -6.64
C SER A 1119 -0.20 -36.41 -5.38
N GLY A 1120 -0.18 -35.19 -4.83
CA GLY A 1120 0.58 -34.80 -3.64
C GLY A 1120 1.95 -34.17 -3.94
N VAL A 1121 2.20 -33.79 -5.20
CA VAL A 1121 3.40 -33.02 -5.60
C VAL A 1121 3.22 -31.56 -5.22
N HIS A 1122 4.27 -30.95 -4.69
CA HIS A 1122 4.30 -29.51 -4.50
C HIS A 1122 4.66 -28.85 -5.85
N VAL A 1123 3.73 -28.09 -6.43
CA VAL A 1123 3.97 -27.39 -7.70
C VAL A 1123 4.07 -25.90 -7.42
N LEU A 1124 5.12 -25.25 -7.92
CA LEU A 1124 5.39 -23.82 -7.74
C LEU A 1124 5.56 -23.16 -9.11
N GLY A 1125 4.95 -21.99 -9.30
CA GLY A 1125 5.18 -21.14 -10.47
C GLY A 1125 6.13 -20.00 -10.12
N CYS A 1126 7.20 -19.86 -10.89
CA CYS A 1126 8.12 -18.74 -10.84
C CYS A 1126 7.90 -17.88 -12.09
N ALA A 1127 7.39 -16.67 -11.91
CA ALA A 1127 7.23 -15.74 -13.01
C ALA A 1127 8.59 -15.24 -13.51
N ALA A 1128 8.70 -15.05 -14.82
CA ALA A 1128 9.90 -14.52 -15.45
C ALA A 1128 10.25 -13.11 -14.93
N LEU A 1129 11.55 -12.86 -14.81
CA LEU A 1129 12.15 -11.56 -14.49
C LEU A 1129 12.89 -11.04 -15.72
N ASP A 1130 12.81 -9.73 -15.97
CA ASP A 1130 13.63 -9.06 -16.98
C ASP A 1130 15.05 -8.74 -16.46
N ASP A 1131 15.89 -8.13 -17.31
CA ASP A 1131 17.28 -7.76 -16.99
C ASP A 1131 17.40 -6.77 -15.81
N SER A 1132 16.31 -6.11 -15.44
CA SER A 1132 16.20 -5.18 -14.31
C SER A 1132 15.54 -5.79 -13.06
N GLY A 1133 15.17 -7.07 -13.11
CA GLY A 1133 14.49 -7.75 -12.01
C GLY A 1133 13.00 -7.41 -11.88
N VAL A 1134 12.39 -6.80 -12.90
CA VAL A 1134 10.95 -6.51 -12.94
C VAL A 1134 10.20 -7.74 -13.48
N PRO A 1135 9.10 -8.14 -12.83
CA PRO A 1135 8.34 -9.32 -13.25
C PRO A 1135 7.59 -9.10 -14.57
N ARG A 1136 7.72 -10.04 -15.49
CA ARG A 1136 7.03 -10.03 -16.78
C ARG A 1136 6.31 -11.36 -17.00
N TYR A 1137 4.98 -11.37 -16.80
CA TYR A 1137 4.17 -12.58 -16.98
C TYR A 1137 2.69 -12.28 -17.24
N SER A 1138 1.98 -13.26 -17.78
CA SER A 1138 0.53 -13.22 -17.99
C SER A 1138 -0.22 -13.36 -16.67
N ILE A 1139 -0.64 -12.22 -16.11
CA ILE A 1139 -1.45 -12.13 -14.88
C ILE A 1139 -2.71 -13.02 -14.96
N PRO A 1140 -3.49 -13.04 -16.07
CA PRO A 1140 -4.69 -13.89 -16.17
C PRO A 1140 -4.40 -15.38 -16.05
N VAL A 1141 -3.31 -15.87 -16.66
CA VAL A 1141 -2.95 -17.30 -16.61
C VAL A 1141 -2.36 -17.65 -15.25
N ALA A 1142 -1.52 -16.79 -14.67
CA ALA A 1142 -0.99 -16.96 -13.32
C ALA A 1142 -2.10 -17.04 -12.26
N GLN A 1143 -3.14 -16.20 -12.35
CA GLN A 1143 -4.29 -16.27 -11.44
C GLN A 1143 -5.05 -17.61 -11.55
N GLN A 1144 -5.20 -18.14 -12.77
CA GLN A 1144 -5.84 -19.44 -12.99
C GLN A 1144 -4.99 -20.60 -12.44
N LEU A 1145 -3.66 -20.51 -12.55
CA LEU A 1145 -2.72 -21.47 -11.98
C LEU A 1145 -2.73 -21.45 -10.44
N VAL A 1146 -2.78 -20.27 -9.83
CA VAL A 1146 -2.96 -20.10 -8.37
C VAL A 1146 -4.29 -20.70 -7.92
N ALA A 1147 -5.38 -20.44 -8.64
CA ALA A 1147 -6.68 -21.06 -8.37
C ALA A 1147 -6.68 -22.59 -8.54
N ALA A 1148 -5.81 -23.13 -9.40
CA ALA A 1148 -5.60 -24.57 -9.54
C ALA A 1148 -4.71 -25.17 -8.42
N GLY A 1149 -4.18 -24.35 -7.51
CA GLY A 1149 -3.39 -24.74 -6.34
C GLY A 1149 -1.86 -24.61 -6.53
N MET A 1150 -1.40 -24.05 -7.65
CA MET A 1150 0.01 -23.77 -7.91
C MET A 1150 0.30 -22.30 -7.54
N PRO A 1151 0.89 -22.00 -6.38
CA PRO A 1151 1.23 -20.62 -6.05
C PRO A 1151 2.25 -20.10 -7.06
N VAL A 1152 2.05 -18.85 -7.51
CA VAL A 1152 2.91 -18.18 -8.48
C VAL A 1152 3.54 -16.97 -7.81
N ALA A 1153 4.86 -16.83 -7.92
CA ALA A 1153 5.59 -15.69 -7.39
C ALA A 1153 6.71 -15.27 -8.36
N ALA A 1154 7.00 -13.97 -8.42
CA ALA A 1154 8.17 -13.46 -9.11
C ALA A 1154 9.33 -13.41 -8.12
N LEU A 1155 10.34 -14.26 -8.31
CA LEU A 1155 11.38 -14.47 -7.31
C LEU A 1155 12.76 -14.45 -7.98
N SER A 1156 13.69 -13.73 -7.37
CA SER A 1156 15.11 -13.87 -7.71
C SER A 1156 15.62 -15.28 -7.36
N PRO A 1157 16.72 -15.77 -7.95
CA PRO A 1157 17.27 -17.11 -7.69
C PRO A 1157 17.40 -17.46 -6.19
N LEU A 1158 17.85 -16.50 -5.39
CA LEU A 1158 18.04 -16.67 -3.96
C LEU A 1158 16.71 -16.66 -3.20
N ALA A 1159 15.73 -15.87 -3.66
CA ALA A 1159 14.37 -15.89 -3.13
C ALA A 1159 13.62 -17.18 -3.52
N LEU A 1160 13.85 -17.71 -4.73
CA LEU A 1160 13.33 -19.01 -5.16
C LEU A 1160 13.92 -20.15 -4.32
N ALA A 1161 15.23 -20.13 -4.06
CA ALA A 1161 15.87 -21.11 -3.17
C ALA A 1161 15.32 -21.05 -1.73
N ARG A 1162 15.03 -19.84 -1.22
CA ARG A 1162 14.35 -19.65 0.08
C ARG A 1162 12.93 -20.19 0.05
N TRP A 1163 12.16 -19.87 -0.99
CA TRP A 1163 10.76 -20.30 -1.15
C TRP A 1163 10.63 -21.83 -1.26
N VAL A 1164 11.54 -22.46 -2.00
CA VAL A 1164 11.73 -23.92 -2.01
C VAL A 1164 12.01 -24.41 -0.59
N GLY A 1165 12.93 -23.79 0.14
CA GLY A 1165 13.24 -24.10 1.54
C GLY A 1165 12.07 -23.98 2.51
N ASP A 1166 11.20 -22.98 2.35
CA ASP A 1166 10.00 -22.77 3.18
C ASP A 1166 8.95 -23.86 2.93
N ARG A 1167 8.74 -24.21 1.66
CA ARG A 1167 7.78 -25.26 1.28
C ARG A 1167 8.23 -26.65 1.74
N LEU A 1168 9.53 -26.91 1.76
CA LEU A 1168 10.11 -28.13 2.35
C LEU A 1168 9.86 -28.26 3.87
N ARG A 1169 9.57 -27.16 4.58
CA ARG A 1169 9.26 -27.13 6.03
C ARG A 1169 7.77 -27.36 6.36
N GLY A 1170 6.88 -27.37 5.36
CA GLY A 1170 5.44 -27.51 5.57
C GLY A 1170 4.74 -26.24 6.06
N GLU A 1171 5.38 -25.07 5.92
CA GLU A 1171 4.75 -23.78 6.18
C GLU A 1171 3.87 -23.39 4.97
N HIS A 1172 2.56 -23.35 5.18
CA HIS A 1172 1.62 -22.80 4.20
C HIS A 1172 1.57 -21.27 4.36
N ARG A 1173 2.49 -20.56 3.67
CA ARG A 1173 2.31 -19.15 3.31
C ARG A 1173 1.68 -19.03 1.93
#